data_AF-A0A2K6WB73-F1
#
_entry.id   AF-A0A2K6WB73-F1
#
_cell.length_a   1.000
_cell.length_b   1.000
_cell.length_c   1.000
_cell.angle_alpha   90.00
_cell.angle_beta   90.00
_cell.angle_gamma   90.00
#
_symmetry.space_group_name_H-M   'P 1'
#
loop_
_entity.id
_entity.type
_entity.pdbx_description
1 polymer ?
#
loop_
_entity_poly.entity_id
_entity_poly.type
_entity_poly.pdbx_seq_one_letter_code
_entity_poly.pdbx_strand_id
1 'polypeptide(L)'
;MRRWHKWQLCSTYGILLFLICTSGNAVEIYTNHFYVHIKHPGVENAHSIAKRHGFINRGSVLGSATDWHFVQPALSHARTKRSFTHYKKLNDDHDVVHVEQLTGFKRVKRGYRALEERLQEQLDFTAAQSPTDPLYPYQWYLNNIGQANGKPRLDLNVEKAWVLGITGKNITTAIMDDGVDYMHPDLANNFNARASYDFSSNDPFPYPRYTDDWFNSHGTRCAGEIAAARDNGICGVGVAYDSKVAGIRMLDQPYMTDLIEANSMSHEPNLIHIYSASWGPTDDGKTVDGPRNATMRAIVKGVNEGRNGLGSIFVWASGDGGEEDDCNCDGYAASMWTISINSAINSGENAHYDESCSSTLASTFSNGGRNPETGVATTDLYSRCTRSHSGTSAAAPEAAGVFALALEANPKLTWRDLQHLTVLTSTRNSLFDGRCRDLPDLGLEENGGSNVNGINNCTHFEWKMNGVGLEFNHLFGFGVLDAAEMVMLAMVWKTAPPRFHCEAGTIATLHEIPSKGNLVLEMITDACMGTPTEVNYLEHVQAVVTLNSSRRGDTTLYLASPSGTQTMILSRRPKDNDNKNGFTNWPFMTTHTWGENPRGKWRLVIRFQGSNKNHGMVKKFTLMLHGTKDPPYTDIEPLQGHVNSKLKVVQKAHKRAAFRRRR
;
A
#
# COMPACT_ATOMS: atom_id res chain seq x y z
N MET A 1 -41.27 30.78 -62.66
CA MET A 1 -42.58 30.05 -62.75
C MET A 1 -42.32 28.56 -62.87
N ARG A 2 -43.26 27.76 -62.33
CA ARG A 2 -43.45 26.29 -62.41
C ARG A 2 -42.75 25.50 -61.30
N ARG A 3 -43.41 25.24 -60.16
CA ARG A 3 -44.45 24.21 -59.90
C ARG A 3 -44.04 22.84 -60.43
N TRP A 4 -43.60 21.97 -59.52
CA TRP A 4 -43.69 20.52 -59.65
C TRP A 4 -44.46 19.98 -58.44
N HIS A 5 -45.68 19.50 -58.72
CA HIS A 5 -46.48 18.67 -57.84
C HIS A 5 -46.02 17.21 -57.93
N LYS A 6 -46.25 16.48 -56.83
CA LYS A 6 -46.51 15.03 -56.70
C LYS A 6 -45.48 14.28 -55.87
N TRP A 7 -45.65 14.25 -54.54
CA TRP A 7 -45.28 13.11 -53.69
C TRP A 7 -46.30 13.02 -52.54
N GLN A 8 -47.43 12.37 -52.81
CA GLN A 8 -48.36 11.86 -51.79
C GLN A 8 -48.73 10.45 -52.25
N LEU A 9 -48.19 9.44 -51.56
CA LEU A 9 -48.66 8.04 -51.45
C LEU A 9 -47.46 7.11 -51.16
N CYS A 10 -46.98 7.10 -49.92
CA CYS A 10 -46.18 6.00 -49.36
C CYS A 10 -46.29 6.05 -47.83
N SER A 11 -47.48 5.74 -47.28
CA SER A 11 -47.67 5.65 -45.82
C SER A 11 -48.40 4.38 -45.37
N THR A 12 -48.46 3.34 -46.22
CA THR A 12 -49.16 2.09 -45.88
C THR A 12 -48.26 0.86 -45.77
N TYR A 13 -46.94 0.97 -46.03
CA TYR A 13 -46.00 -0.15 -45.81
C TYR A 13 -45.25 -0.10 -44.45
N GLY A 14 -45.47 0.93 -43.63
CA GLY A 14 -44.85 1.03 -42.30
C GLY A 14 -45.54 0.23 -41.18
N ILE A 15 -46.80 -0.15 -41.35
CA ILE A 15 -47.60 -0.75 -40.27
C ILE A 15 -47.44 -2.28 -40.21
N LEU A 16 -47.13 -2.95 -41.33
CA LEU A 16 -46.93 -4.41 -41.31
C LEU A 16 -45.55 -4.86 -40.79
N LEU A 17 -44.52 -3.99 -40.83
CA LEU A 17 -43.19 -4.32 -40.30
C LEU A 17 -43.07 -4.11 -38.78
N PHE A 18 -43.98 -3.34 -38.17
CA PHE A 18 -43.99 -3.13 -36.71
C PHE A 18 -44.74 -4.21 -35.92
N LEU A 19 -45.46 -5.11 -36.58
CA LEU A 19 -46.22 -6.18 -35.92
C LEU A 19 -45.48 -7.54 -35.86
N ILE A 20 -44.26 -7.66 -36.40
CA ILE A 20 -43.53 -8.96 -36.43
C ILE A 20 -42.33 -9.03 -35.45
N CYS A 21 -42.00 -7.97 -34.71
CA CYS A 21 -40.79 -7.97 -33.86
C CYS A 21 -40.98 -7.74 -32.35
N THR A 22 -42.14 -8.06 -31.77
CA THR A 22 -42.31 -8.01 -30.29
C THR A 22 -42.68 -9.35 -29.63
N SER A 23 -42.62 -10.48 -30.35
CA SER A 23 -42.53 -11.80 -29.72
C SER A 23 -41.07 -12.26 -29.66
N GLY A 24 -40.23 -11.46 -28.98
CA GLY A 24 -38.95 -11.96 -28.50
C GLY A 24 -39.25 -13.00 -27.43
N ASN A 25 -39.42 -14.26 -27.84
CA ASN A 25 -39.56 -15.39 -26.92
C ASN A 25 -38.43 -15.27 -25.89
N ALA A 26 -38.78 -15.02 -24.62
CA ALA A 26 -37.81 -15.06 -23.54
C ALA A 26 -37.12 -16.42 -23.61
N VAL A 27 -35.82 -16.43 -23.92
CA VAL A 27 -35.07 -17.68 -24.05
C VAL A 27 -35.06 -18.33 -22.68
N GLU A 28 -35.79 -19.43 -22.57
CA GLU A 28 -35.90 -20.19 -21.34
C GLU A 28 -34.51 -20.76 -20.99
N ILE A 29 -34.01 -20.40 -19.81
CA ILE A 29 -32.69 -20.86 -19.34
C ILE A 29 -32.91 -22.15 -18.57
N TYR A 30 -32.34 -23.24 -19.05
CA TYR A 30 -32.27 -24.51 -18.33
C TYR A 30 -30.99 -24.58 -17.51
N THR A 31 -31.11 -24.98 -16.25
CA THR A 31 -29.98 -25.10 -15.33
C THR A 31 -29.46 -26.54 -15.27
N ASN A 32 -28.35 -26.78 -14.59
CA ASN A 32 -27.87 -28.12 -14.27
C ASN A 32 -28.53 -28.74 -13.01
N HIS A 33 -29.60 -28.12 -12.51
CA HIS A 33 -30.34 -28.56 -11.34
C HIS A 33 -31.62 -29.28 -11.73
N PHE A 34 -31.95 -30.33 -10.97
CA PHE A 34 -33.11 -31.20 -11.19
C PHE A 34 -33.86 -31.38 -9.88
N TYR A 35 -35.17 -31.23 -9.94
CA TYR A 35 -36.09 -31.69 -8.91
C TYR A 35 -36.46 -33.14 -9.19
N VAL A 36 -36.41 -33.99 -8.17
CA VAL A 36 -36.65 -35.43 -8.28
C VAL A 36 -37.56 -35.88 -7.15
N HIS A 37 -38.72 -36.43 -7.51
CA HIS A 37 -39.64 -37.09 -6.59
C HIS A 37 -39.42 -38.61 -6.66
N ILE A 38 -39.18 -39.24 -5.50
CA ILE A 38 -38.87 -40.67 -5.38
C ILE A 38 -39.99 -41.42 -4.63
N LYS A 39 -40.16 -42.71 -4.94
CA LYS A 39 -41.19 -43.58 -4.35
C LYS A 39 -40.95 -43.86 -2.88
N HIS A 40 -39.73 -44.23 -2.55
CA HIS A 40 -39.35 -44.66 -1.20
C HIS A 40 -38.58 -43.55 -0.49
N PRO A 41 -39.06 -43.08 0.68
CA PRO A 41 -38.41 -41.99 1.39
C PRO A 41 -37.02 -42.39 1.88
N GLY A 42 -36.13 -41.39 2.01
CA GLY A 42 -34.85 -41.56 2.70
C GLY A 42 -33.65 -41.03 1.92
N VAL A 43 -32.71 -40.43 2.67
CA VAL A 43 -31.49 -39.81 2.10
C VAL A 43 -30.59 -40.82 1.38
N GLU A 44 -30.48 -42.03 1.92
CA GLU A 44 -29.67 -43.11 1.33
C GLU A 44 -30.23 -43.54 -0.03
N ASN A 45 -31.55 -43.66 -0.13
CA ASN A 45 -32.21 -43.99 -1.40
C ASN A 45 -31.96 -42.88 -2.44
N ALA A 46 -32.19 -41.63 -2.05
CA ALA A 46 -31.93 -40.48 -2.93
C ALA A 46 -30.46 -40.38 -3.36
N HIS A 47 -29.51 -40.62 -2.45
CA HIS A 47 -28.08 -40.62 -2.76
C HIS A 47 -27.72 -41.77 -3.72
N SER A 48 -28.28 -42.96 -3.50
CA SER A 48 -28.12 -44.14 -4.38
C SER A 48 -28.63 -43.86 -5.80
N ILE A 49 -29.83 -43.30 -5.94
CA ILE A 49 -30.41 -42.92 -7.24
C ILE A 49 -29.53 -41.85 -7.93
N ALA A 50 -29.16 -40.79 -7.22
CA ALA A 50 -28.32 -39.73 -7.78
C ALA A 50 -26.99 -40.30 -8.29
N LYS A 51 -26.27 -41.05 -7.45
CA LYS A 51 -24.97 -41.64 -7.78
C LYS A 51 -25.05 -42.59 -8.98
N ARG A 52 -26.06 -43.45 -9.03
CA ARG A 52 -26.27 -44.42 -10.11
C ARG A 52 -26.48 -43.78 -11.48
N HIS A 53 -27.05 -42.57 -11.52
CA HIS A 53 -27.27 -41.81 -12.76
C HIS A 53 -26.23 -40.72 -13.02
N GLY A 54 -25.20 -40.61 -12.18
CA GLY A 54 -24.13 -39.62 -12.30
C GLY A 54 -24.54 -38.21 -11.85
N PHE A 55 -25.45 -38.09 -10.90
CA PHE A 55 -25.87 -36.83 -10.27
C PHE A 55 -25.34 -36.74 -8.83
N ILE A 56 -25.35 -35.52 -8.29
CA ILE A 56 -25.06 -35.22 -6.89
C ILE A 56 -26.37 -34.83 -6.20
N ASN A 57 -26.73 -35.53 -5.13
CA ASN A 57 -27.83 -35.13 -4.24
C ASN A 57 -27.41 -33.91 -3.38
N ARG A 58 -28.17 -32.81 -3.45
CA ARG A 58 -27.95 -31.57 -2.67
C ARG A 58 -28.81 -31.48 -1.41
N GLY A 59 -29.73 -32.41 -1.20
CA GLY A 59 -30.60 -32.44 -0.03
C GLY A 59 -32.08 -32.46 -0.38
N SER A 60 -32.92 -32.54 0.66
CA SER A 60 -34.36 -32.56 0.50
C SER A 60 -34.91 -31.19 0.10
N VAL A 61 -35.96 -31.22 -0.70
CA VAL A 61 -36.72 -30.04 -1.06
C VAL A 61 -37.81 -29.84 0.00
N LEU A 62 -37.81 -28.68 0.65
CA LEU A 62 -38.79 -28.32 1.68
C LEU A 62 -38.87 -29.31 2.85
N GLY A 63 -37.78 -30.01 3.18
CA GLY A 63 -37.78 -31.01 4.25
C GLY A 63 -38.55 -32.30 3.92
N SER A 64 -38.99 -32.48 2.68
CA SER A 64 -39.67 -33.69 2.24
C SER A 64 -38.75 -34.92 2.29
N ALA A 65 -39.30 -36.07 2.67
CA ALA A 65 -38.56 -37.33 2.65
C ALA A 65 -38.49 -37.97 1.24
N THR A 66 -39.32 -37.51 0.31
CA THR A 66 -39.48 -38.04 -1.05
C THR A 66 -39.11 -37.05 -2.15
N ASP A 67 -38.92 -35.77 -1.83
CA ASP A 67 -38.52 -34.75 -2.80
C ASP A 67 -37.09 -34.30 -2.63
N TRP A 68 -36.32 -34.34 -3.70
CA TRP A 68 -34.87 -34.20 -3.66
C TRP A 68 -34.34 -33.27 -4.75
N HIS A 69 -33.27 -32.56 -4.42
CA HIS A 69 -32.57 -31.66 -5.32
C HIS A 69 -31.31 -32.34 -5.85
N PHE A 70 -31.30 -32.69 -7.14
CA PHE A 70 -30.14 -33.29 -7.79
C PHE A 70 -29.42 -32.27 -8.69
N VAL A 71 -28.10 -32.41 -8.82
CA VAL A 71 -27.27 -31.58 -9.70
C VAL A 71 -26.46 -32.48 -10.62
N GLN A 72 -26.39 -32.13 -11.90
CA GLN A 72 -25.58 -32.83 -12.90
C GLN A 72 -24.29 -32.05 -13.17
N PRO A 73 -23.11 -32.47 -12.66
CA PRO A 73 -21.86 -31.74 -12.83
C PRO A 73 -21.40 -31.63 -14.29
N ALA A 74 -21.79 -32.58 -15.15
CA ALA A 74 -21.45 -32.57 -16.56
C ALA A 74 -22.24 -31.52 -17.38
N LEU A 75 -23.24 -30.86 -16.79
CA LEU A 75 -24.00 -29.81 -17.44
C LEU A 75 -23.54 -28.43 -16.99
N SER A 76 -23.42 -27.49 -17.92
CA SER A 76 -23.17 -26.08 -17.59
C SER A 76 -24.31 -25.48 -16.77
N HIS A 77 -23.98 -24.52 -15.91
CA HIS A 77 -24.92 -23.90 -14.96
C HIS A 77 -26.13 -23.24 -15.63
N ALA A 78 -25.97 -22.70 -16.84
CA ALA A 78 -27.03 -22.08 -17.63
C ALA A 78 -26.92 -22.52 -19.10
N ARG A 79 -28.06 -22.89 -19.70
CA ARG A 79 -28.16 -23.42 -21.07
C ARG A 79 -29.48 -23.00 -21.70
N THR A 80 -29.54 -22.97 -23.03
CA THR A 80 -30.73 -22.60 -23.80
C THR A 80 -31.61 -23.79 -24.21
N LYS A 81 -31.20 -25.02 -23.88
CA LYS A 81 -31.93 -26.26 -24.21
C LYS A 81 -31.96 -27.21 -23.03
N ARG A 82 -33.11 -27.86 -22.82
CA ARG A 82 -33.29 -28.94 -21.84
C ARG A 82 -32.36 -30.12 -22.17
N SER A 83 -31.84 -30.74 -21.13
CA SER A 83 -30.98 -31.90 -21.23
C SER A 83 -31.79 -33.20 -21.23
N PHE A 84 -32.36 -33.57 -22.38
CA PHE A 84 -33.20 -34.76 -22.51
C PHE A 84 -32.50 -36.05 -22.06
N THR A 85 -31.21 -36.22 -22.35
CA THR A 85 -30.43 -37.42 -21.98
C THR A 85 -30.34 -37.63 -20.46
N HIS A 86 -30.05 -36.57 -19.72
CA HIS A 86 -29.93 -36.59 -18.26
C HIS A 86 -31.30 -36.71 -17.58
N TYR A 87 -32.31 -36.01 -18.12
CA TYR A 87 -33.71 -36.18 -17.69
C TYR A 87 -34.15 -37.64 -17.81
N LYS A 88 -33.90 -38.27 -18.97
CA LYS A 88 -34.34 -39.63 -19.25
C LYS A 88 -33.71 -40.67 -18.31
N LYS A 89 -32.42 -40.52 -17.97
CA LYS A 89 -31.73 -41.40 -17.00
C LYS A 89 -32.47 -41.48 -15.67
N LEU A 90 -32.89 -40.34 -15.12
CA LEU A 90 -33.63 -40.29 -13.87
C LEU A 90 -35.10 -40.75 -14.07
N ASN A 91 -35.75 -40.34 -15.16
CA ASN A 91 -37.15 -40.66 -15.43
C ASN A 91 -37.40 -42.16 -15.66
N ASP A 92 -36.42 -42.88 -16.23
CA ASP A 92 -36.50 -44.32 -16.47
C ASP A 92 -36.15 -45.15 -15.20
N ASP A 93 -35.77 -44.51 -14.09
CA ASP A 93 -35.50 -45.22 -12.84
C ASP A 93 -36.78 -45.68 -12.17
N HIS A 94 -36.84 -46.97 -11.83
CA HIS A 94 -37.98 -47.57 -11.14
C HIS A 94 -38.36 -46.93 -9.80
N ASP A 95 -37.42 -46.29 -9.09
CA ASP A 95 -37.69 -45.61 -7.80
C ASP A 95 -38.03 -44.13 -7.96
N VAL A 96 -37.91 -43.59 -9.17
CA VAL A 96 -38.23 -42.18 -9.45
C VAL A 96 -39.66 -42.10 -9.99
N VAL A 97 -40.45 -41.21 -9.39
CA VAL A 97 -41.84 -40.94 -9.79
C VAL A 97 -41.90 -39.77 -10.75
N HIS A 98 -41.13 -38.73 -10.49
CA HIS A 98 -41.13 -37.51 -11.29
C HIS A 98 -39.76 -36.85 -11.30
N VAL A 99 -39.40 -36.27 -12.45
CA VAL A 99 -38.16 -35.51 -12.63
C VAL A 99 -38.52 -34.22 -13.34
N GLU A 100 -37.95 -33.12 -12.89
CA GLU A 100 -38.04 -31.84 -13.58
C GLU A 100 -36.66 -31.19 -13.62
N GLN A 101 -36.21 -30.79 -14.81
CA GLN A 101 -35.01 -29.94 -14.92
C GLN A 101 -35.41 -28.49 -14.66
N LEU A 102 -34.80 -27.87 -13.66
CA LEU A 102 -35.14 -26.53 -13.19
C LEU A 102 -34.70 -25.46 -14.18
N THR A 103 -35.58 -24.48 -14.40
CA THR A 103 -35.30 -23.31 -15.22
C THR A 103 -34.86 -22.12 -14.37
N GLY A 104 -33.94 -21.31 -14.92
CA GLY A 104 -33.45 -20.08 -14.31
C GLY A 104 -34.33 -18.90 -14.67
N PHE A 105 -34.52 -17.99 -13.72
CA PHE A 105 -35.23 -16.73 -13.92
C PHE A 105 -34.35 -15.55 -13.50
N LYS A 106 -34.46 -14.42 -14.22
CA LYS A 106 -33.75 -13.18 -13.87
C LYS A 106 -34.52 -12.44 -12.78
N ARG A 107 -33.86 -12.16 -11.66
CA ARG A 107 -34.37 -11.23 -10.62
C ARG A 107 -33.39 -10.07 -10.49
N VAL A 108 -33.93 -8.85 -10.42
CA VAL A 108 -33.16 -7.62 -10.16
C VAL A 108 -33.57 -7.11 -8.77
N LYS A 109 -32.60 -6.68 -7.98
CA LYS A 109 -32.85 -6.10 -6.65
C LYS A 109 -33.54 -4.73 -6.83
N ARG A 110 -34.74 -4.56 -6.26
CA ARG A 110 -35.45 -3.26 -6.30
C ARG A 110 -34.58 -2.21 -5.58
N GLY A 111 -34.35 -1.06 -6.21
CA GLY A 111 -33.53 0.02 -5.66
C GLY A 111 -32.00 -0.13 -5.83
N TYR A 112 -31.53 -1.07 -6.65
CA TYR A 112 -30.10 -1.13 -6.99
C TYR A 112 -29.73 0.03 -7.94
N ARG A 113 -29.10 1.07 -7.39
CA ARG A 113 -28.37 2.10 -8.17
C ARG A 113 -26.96 1.60 -8.45
N ALA A 114 -26.50 1.73 -9.69
CA ALA A 114 -25.13 1.40 -10.09
C ALA A 114 -24.14 2.30 -9.32
N LEU A 115 -22.91 1.83 -9.10
CA LEU A 115 -21.87 2.57 -8.38
C LEU A 115 -21.62 3.95 -9.04
N GLU A 116 -21.61 3.98 -10.37
CA GLU A 116 -21.46 5.20 -11.19
C GLU A 116 -22.48 6.29 -10.83
N GLU A 117 -23.76 5.92 -10.69
CA GLU A 117 -24.85 6.85 -10.37
C GLU A 117 -24.76 7.37 -8.93
N ARG A 118 -24.16 6.62 -7.99
CA ARG A 118 -23.89 7.12 -6.63
C ARG A 118 -22.75 8.13 -6.62
N LEU A 119 -21.69 7.86 -7.39
CA LEU A 119 -20.49 8.69 -7.42
C LEU A 119 -20.76 10.08 -8.00
N GLN A 120 -21.65 10.19 -9.00
CA GLN A 120 -21.98 11.47 -9.63
C GLN A 120 -22.78 12.41 -8.70
N GLU A 121 -23.61 11.87 -7.79
CA GLU A 121 -24.31 12.64 -6.75
C GLU A 121 -23.41 12.97 -5.54
N GLN A 122 -22.33 12.22 -5.30
CA GLN A 122 -21.45 12.35 -4.11
C GLN A 122 -20.25 13.30 -4.26
N LEU A 123 -19.98 13.84 -5.46
CA LEU A 123 -18.89 14.81 -5.66
C LEU A 123 -19.26 16.24 -5.23
N ASP A 124 -20.43 16.43 -4.61
CA ASP A 124 -20.80 17.70 -3.96
C ASP A 124 -20.23 17.76 -2.52
N PHE A 125 -19.06 18.38 -2.39
CA PHE A 125 -18.36 18.54 -1.11
C PHE A 125 -18.89 19.67 -0.22
N THR A 126 -19.95 20.39 -0.65
CA THR A 126 -20.42 21.59 0.08
C THR A 126 -21.18 21.28 1.38
N ALA A 127 -21.61 20.04 1.58
CA ALA A 127 -22.41 19.60 2.74
C ALA A 127 -21.60 18.93 3.87
N ALA A 128 -20.26 18.91 3.79
CA ALA A 128 -19.42 18.24 4.78
C ALA A 128 -19.44 18.98 6.13
N GLN A 129 -19.99 18.36 7.17
CA GLN A 129 -19.86 18.87 8.53
C GLN A 129 -18.53 18.37 9.12
N SER A 130 -17.69 19.28 9.59
CA SER A 130 -16.47 18.92 10.30
C SER A 130 -16.80 18.25 11.65
N PRO A 131 -15.94 17.33 12.13
CA PRO A 131 -16.05 16.72 13.46
C PRO A 131 -16.20 17.74 14.59
N THR A 132 -16.93 17.35 15.62
CA THR A 132 -17.28 18.15 16.79
C THR A 132 -16.36 17.91 17.99
N ASP A 133 -15.39 17.00 17.84
CA ASP A 133 -14.50 16.56 18.92
C ASP A 133 -13.59 17.70 19.42
N PRO A 134 -13.33 17.81 20.74
CA PRO A 134 -12.66 18.96 21.34
C PRO A 134 -11.27 19.30 20.75
N LEU A 135 -10.52 18.29 20.32
CA LEU A 135 -9.18 18.43 19.75
C LEU A 135 -9.17 18.58 18.23
N TYR A 136 -10.30 18.36 17.54
CA TYR A 136 -10.35 18.45 16.08
C TYR A 136 -9.79 19.79 15.52
N PRO A 137 -10.06 20.97 16.13
CA PRO A 137 -9.43 22.23 15.68
C PRO A 137 -7.89 22.24 15.72
N TYR A 138 -7.28 21.34 16.49
CA TYR A 138 -5.83 21.17 16.62
C TYR A 138 -5.29 20.02 15.75
N GLN A 139 -6.14 19.20 15.13
CA GLN A 139 -5.74 18.13 14.20
C GLN A 139 -5.47 18.68 12.80
N TRP A 140 -4.50 19.59 12.73
CA TRP A 140 -4.11 20.29 11.50
C TRP A 140 -3.66 19.35 10.38
N TYR A 141 -3.15 18.17 10.71
CA TYR A 141 -2.78 17.12 9.74
C TYR A 141 -4.01 16.50 9.06
N LEU A 142 -5.21 16.63 9.64
CA LEU A 142 -6.49 16.23 9.02
C LEU A 142 -7.14 17.38 8.24
N ASN A 143 -7.03 18.61 8.74
CA ASN A 143 -7.57 19.82 8.12
C ASN A 143 -6.73 21.05 8.49
N ASN A 144 -5.86 21.48 7.58
CA ASN A 144 -4.96 22.61 7.79
C ASN A 144 -5.60 23.89 7.23
N ILE A 145 -6.08 24.74 8.13
CA ILE A 145 -6.63 26.07 7.81
C ILE A 145 -5.61 27.19 8.03
N GLY A 146 -4.35 26.84 8.32
CA GLY A 146 -3.29 27.78 8.70
C GLY A 146 -3.14 28.00 10.21
N GLN A 147 -3.75 27.12 11.02
CA GLN A 147 -3.54 27.13 12.46
C GLN A 147 -2.07 26.85 12.80
N ALA A 148 -1.58 27.42 13.89
CA ALA A 148 -0.20 27.24 14.36
C ALA A 148 0.89 27.58 13.31
N ASN A 149 0.65 28.59 12.45
CA ASN A 149 1.51 28.93 11.32
C ASN A 149 1.66 27.81 10.27
N GLY A 150 0.71 26.88 10.23
CA GLY A 150 0.63 25.86 9.21
C GLY A 150 0.36 26.44 7.83
N LYS A 151 0.63 25.63 6.81
CA LYS A 151 0.32 25.96 5.42
C LYS A 151 -1.11 25.51 5.10
N PRO A 152 -2.05 26.42 4.79
CA PRO A 152 -3.43 26.01 4.49
C PRO A 152 -3.49 24.98 3.35
N ARG A 153 -4.32 23.94 3.55
CA ARG A 153 -4.50 22.76 2.67
C ARG A 153 -3.30 21.83 2.56
N LEU A 154 -2.32 21.97 3.46
CA LEU A 154 -1.27 20.96 3.66
C LEU A 154 -1.71 20.04 4.81
N ASP A 155 -2.50 19.03 4.43
CA ASP A 155 -3.09 18.02 5.30
C ASP A 155 -3.29 16.72 4.48
N LEU A 156 -3.78 15.67 5.14
CA LEU A 156 -4.02 14.36 4.54
C LEU A 156 -5.26 14.31 3.64
N ASN A 157 -6.02 15.41 3.51
CA ASN A 157 -7.24 15.49 2.70
C ASN A 157 -8.31 14.43 3.08
N VAL A 158 -8.42 14.11 4.37
CA VAL A 158 -9.30 13.04 4.88
C VAL A 158 -10.77 13.41 4.86
N GLU A 159 -11.13 14.68 5.08
CA GLU A 159 -12.53 15.11 5.07
C GLU A 159 -13.19 14.80 3.71
N LYS A 160 -12.44 14.97 2.62
CA LYS A 160 -12.90 14.65 1.28
C LYS A 160 -13.12 13.14 1.10
N ALA A 161 -12.31 12.28 1.72
CA ALA A 161 -12.54 10.84 1.74
C ALA A 161 -13.80 10.48 2.58
N TRP A 162 -14.00 11.14 3.72
CA TRP A 162 -15.17 10.93 4.58
C TRP A 162 -16.48 11.34 3.90
N VAL A 163 -16.49 12.40 3.08
CA VAL A 163 -17.65 12.80 2.26
C VAL A 163 -18.05 11.71 1.26
N LEU A 164 -17.10 10.91 0.79
CA LEU A 164 -17.39 9.75 -0.07
C LEU A 164 -18.02 8.58 0.71
N GLY A 165 -18.16 8.70 2.04
CA GLY A 165 -18.68 7.66 2.92
C GLY A 165 -17.67 6.57 3.26
N ILE A 166 -16.37 6.88 3.15
CA ILE A 166 -15.25 5.99 3.45
C ILE A 166 -14.62 6.44 4.76
N THR A 167 -14.61 5.56 5.77
CA THR A 167 -14.29 5.87 7.18
C THR A 167 -13.39 4.82 7.83
N GLY A 168 -12.94 3.82 7.07
CA GLY A 168 -12.06 2.73 7.48
C GLY A 168 -12.79 1.47 7.92
N LYS A 169 -14.09 1.37 7.66
CA LYS A 169 -14.95 0.33 8.24
C LYS A 169 -14.48 -1.09 7.91
N ASN A 170 -14.55 -1.96 8.91
CA ASN A 170 -14.16 -3.38 8.84
C ASN A 170 -12.67 -3.63 8.58
N ILE A 171 -11.82 -2.60 8.55
CA ILE A 171 -10.37 -2.77 8.48
C ILE A 171 -9.81 -2.81 9.89
N THR A 172 -8.88 -3.72 10.16
CA THR A 172 -8.16 -3.81 11.44
C THR A 172 -6.70 -3.48 11.24
N THR A 173 -6.20 -2.49 11.97
CA THR A 173 -4.78 -2.15 12.05
C THR A 173 -4.22 -2.59 13.40
N ALA A 174 -3.15 -3.37 13.40
CA ALA A 174 -2.41 -3.70 14.61
C ALA A 174 -1.35 -2.63 14.89
N ILE A 175 -1.33 -2.14 16.13
CA ILE A 175 -0.27 -1.29 16.68
C ILE A 175 0.74 -2.21 17.35
N MET A 176 1.91 -2.38 16.74
CA MET A 176 3.02 -3.16 17.31
C MET A 176 3.92 -2.26 18.15
N ASP A 177 3.67 -2.19 19.45
CA ASP A 177 4.24 -1.14 20.30
C ASP A 177 4.30 -1.56 21.80
N ASP A 178 4.25 -0.59 22.72
CA ASP A 178 4.24 -0.71 24.18
C ASP A 178 2.87 -1.12 24.79
N GLY A 179 1.83 -1.18 23.97
CA GLY A 179 0.46 -1.52 24.36
C GLY A 179 -0.56 -0.48 23.89
N VAL A 180 -1.84 -0.79 24.06
CA VAL A 180 -2.94 0.14 23.75
C VAL A 180 -3.89 0.20 24.93
N ASP A 181 -4.15 1.39 25.45
CA ASP A 181 -5.20 1.64 26.45
C ASP A 181 -6.56 1.43 25.81
N TYR A 182 -6.95 0.16 25.65
CA TYR A 182 -8.22 -0.23 25.03
C TYR A 182 -9.44 0.11 25.90
N MET A 183 -9.23 0.61 27.12
CA MET A 183 -10.28 1.18 27.97
C MET A 183 -10.48 2.68 27.73
N HIS A 184 -9.60 3.33 26.96
CA HIS A 184 -9.73 4.72 26.60
C HIS A 184 -11.10 4.97 25.94
N PRO A 185 -11.94 5.90 26.44
CA PRO A 185 -13.30 6.11 25.95
C PRO A 185 -13.40 6.37 24.44
N ASP A 186 -12.36 6.95 23.87
CA ASP A 186 -12.27 7.27 22.45
C ASP A 186 -11.83 6.08 21.56
N LEU A 187 -11.27 5.02 22.15
CA LEU A 187 -10.79 3.83 21.45
C LEU A 187 -11.61 2.57 21.73
N ALA A 188 -12.27 2.50 22.88
CA ALA A 188 -12.89 1.27 23.39
C ALA A 188 -13.88 0.62 22.40
N ASN A 189 -14.66 1.42 21.67
CA ASN A 189 -15.61 0.93 20.67
C ASN A 189 -14.93 0.45 19.37
N ASN A 190 -13.69 0.89 19.13
CA ASN A 190 -12.89 0.55 17.95
C ASN A 190 -11.77 -0.46 18.25
N PHE A 191 -11.63 -0.92 19.49
CA PHE A 191 -10.67 -1.97 19.81
C PHE A 191 -11.10 -3.36 19.31
N ASN A 192 -10.20 -4.07 18.63
CA ASN A 192 -10.38 -5.44 18.20
C ASN A 192 -9.59 -6.41 19.10
N ALA A 193 -10.22 -6.83 20.19
CA ALA A 193 -9.64 -7.78 21.13
C ALA A 193 -9.28 -9.14 20.51
N ARG A 194 -9.97 -9.56 19.44
CA ARG A 194 -9.70 -10.85 18.77
C ARG A 194 -8.41 -10.86 17.95
N ALA A 195 -7.93 -9.68 17.55
CA ALA A 195 -6.70 -9.49 16.81
C ALA A 195 -5.54 -9.03 17.70
N SER A 196 -5.75 -8.96 19.01
CA SER A 196 -4.85 -8.34 19.97
C SER A 196 -4.13 -9.37 20.83
N TYR A 197 -2.89 -9.10 21.21
CA TYR A 197 -2.09 -9.98 22.06
C TYR A 197 -0.94 -9.25 22.76
N ASP A 198 -0.61 -9.66 23.98
CA ASP A 198 0.55 -9.20 24.74
C ASP A 198 1.68 -10.24 24.66
N PHE A 199 2.70 -9.96 23.84
CA PHE A 199 3.90 -10.79 23.73
C PHE A 199 4.95 -10.48 24.81
N SER A 200 4.83 -9.36 25.53
CA SER A 200 5.69 -9.04 26.67
C SER A 200 5.27 -9.82 27.92
N SER A 201 3.96 -10.01 28.13
CA SER A 201 3.40 -10.76 29.28
C SER A 201 2.90 -12.18 28.91
N ASN A 202 2.79 -12.50 27.62
CA ASN A 202 2.25 -13.76 27.07
C ASN A 202 0.78 -14.02 27.45
N ASP A 203 -0.08 -13.00 27.30
CA ASP A 203 -1.51 -13.07 27.59
C ASP A 203 -2.34 -12.25 26.56
N PRO A 204 -3.68 -12.33 26.54
CA PRO A 204 -4.49 -11.66 25.52
C PRO A 204 -4.80 -10.18 25.84
N PHE A 205 -4.17 -9.57 26.85
CA PHE A 205 -4.49 -8.24 27.36
C PHE A 205 -3.33 -7.25 27.10
N PRO A 206 -3.21 -6.65 25.90
CA PRO A 206 -2.10 -5.75 25.54
C PRO A 206 -2.25 -4.35 26.15
N TYR A 207 -2.63 -4.27 27.43
CA TYR A 207 -2.77 -3.02 28.13
C TYR A 207 -1.37 -2.45 28.46
N PRO A 208 -1.10 -1.17 28.23
CA PRO A 208 0.20 -0.58 28.52
C PRO A 208 0.48 -0.62 30.03
N ARG A 209 1.70 -1.04 30.41
CA ARG A 209 2.10 -1.02 31.82
C ARG A 209 2.36 0.40 32.25
N TYR A 210 1.66 0.84 33.29
CA TYR A 210 1.86 2.18 33.82
C TYR A 210 3.26 2.36 34.41
N THR A 211 3.85 3.52 34.12
CA THR A 211 5.10 4.00 34.67
C THR A 211 4.95 5.49 34.99
N ASP A 212 5.66 5.97 36.01
CA ASP A 212 5.54 7.38 36.46
C ASP A 212 6.04 8.38 35.38
N ASP A 213 6.89 7.91 34.47
CA ASP A 213 7.49 8.68 33.37
C ASP A 213 6.68 8.65 32.08
N TRP A 214 5.48 8.03 32.07
CA TRP A 214 4.62 7.93 30.89
C TRP A 214 5.27 7.21 29.69
N PHE A 215 6.28 6.39 29.96
CA PHE A 215 7.06 5.70 28.94
C PHE A 215 6.19 4.87 27.99
N ASN A 216 5.20 4.15 28.54
CA ASN A 216 4.32 3.27 27.75
C ASN A 216 3.05 3.96 27.21
N SER A 217 3.13 5.23 26.83
CA SER A 217 1.99 5.99 26.26
C SER A 217 1.94 5.96 24.73
N HIS A 218 2.96 5.42 24.10
CA HIS A 218 3.26 5.60 22.68
C HIS A 218 2.23 4.89 21.79
N GLY A 219 2.00 3.60 21.98
CA GLY A 219 1.05 2.82 21.19
C GLY A 219 -0.39 3.30 21.33
N THR A 220 -0.76 3.87 22.48
CA THR A 220 -2.08 4.48 22.68
C THR A 220 -2.26 5.75 21.84
N ARG A 221 -1.21 6.58 21.71
CA ARG A 221 -1.25 7.78 20.85
C ARG A 221 -1.37 7.40 19.38
N CYS A 222 -0.57 6.43 18.92
CA CYS A 222 -0.64 5.86 17.57
C CYS A 222 -2.03 5.30 17.25
N ALA A 223 -2.67 4.59 18.19
CA ALA A 223 -4.00 4.04 18.00
C ALA A 223 -5.08 5.13 17.79
N GLY A 224 -4.99 6.24 18.53
CA GLY A 224 -5.91 7.38 18.41
C GLY A 224 -5.87 8.04 17.04
N GLU A 225 -4.70 8.19 16.45
CA GLU A 225 -4.53 8.79 15.12
C GLU A 225 -5.25 7.99 14.03
N ILE A 226 -5.36 6.67 14.21
CA ILE A 226 -6.04 5.78 13.27
C ILE A 226 -7.54 5.75 13.54
N ALA A 227 -7.95 5.48 14.79
CA ALA A 227 -9.30 5.02 15.10
C ALA A 227 -9.96 5.67 16.32
N ALA A 228 -9.51 6.86 16.75
CA ALA A 228 -10.30 7.69 17.67
C ALA A 228 -11.70 7.94 17.08
N ALA A 229 -12.73 7.79 17.91
CA ALA A 229 -14.11 7.77 17.48
C ALA A 229 -14.62 9.18 17.23
N ARG A 230 -15.26 9.36 16.08
CA ARG A 230 -15.79 10.65 15.65
C ARG A 230 -17.02 11.08 16.46
N ASP A 231 -17.13 12.37 16.74
CA ASP A 231 -18.30 13.07 17.27
C ASP A 231 -18.80 12.49 18.61
N ASN A 232 -17.87 12.03 19.46
CA ASN A 232 -18.18 11.46 20.79
C ASN A 232 -17.90 12.44 21.95
N GLY A 233 -17.31 13.60 21.65
CA GLY A 233 -16.99 14.64 22.63
C GLY A 233 -15.74 14.36 23.46
N ILE A 234 -14.90 13.42 23.06
CA ILE A 234 -13.67 13.00 23.73
C ILE A 234 -12.51 13.22 22.77
N CYS A 235 -11.40 13.79 23.25
CA CYS A 235 -10.19 13.99 22.48
C CYS A 235 -10.43 14.50 21.05
N GLY A 236 -10.14 13.72 20.02
CA GLY A 236 -10.19 14.10 18.60
C GLY A 236 -10.80 12.98 17.76
N VAL A 237 -10.50 12.97 16.47
CA VAL A 237 -10.99 11.93 15.55
C VAL A 237 -9.83 11.25 14.82
N GLY A 238 -9.92 9.94 14.61
CA GLY A 238 -8.93 9.20 13.83
C GLY A 238 -9.11 9.40 12.31
N VAL A 239 -8.03 9.23 11.55
CA VAL A 239 -8.06 9.24 10.08
C VAL A 239 -9.12 8.26 9.53
N ALA A 240 -9.21 7.08 10.15
CA ALA A 240 -10.09 5.99 9.83
C ALA A 240 -10.97 5.66 11.04
N TYR A 241 -11.78 6.62 11.48
CA TYR A 241 -12.52 6.59 12.74
C TYR A 241 -13.56 5.47 12.92
N ASP A 242 -13.95 4.73 11.87
CA ASP A 242 -14.79 3.52 11.99
C ASP A 242 -13.99 2.22 11.81
N SER A 243 -12.68 2.32 11.59
CA SER A 243 -11.78 1.18 11.57
C SER A 243 -11.61 0.57 12.96
N LYS A 244 -10.92 -0.56 13.01
CA LYS A 244 -10.54 -1.20 14.26
C LYS A 244 -9.05 -1.13 14.48
N VAL A 245 -8.66 -0.99 15.73
CA VAL A 245 -7.27 -1.09 16.18
C VAL A 245 -7.08 -2.31 17.06
N ALA A 246 -5.99 -3.04 16.84
CA ALA A 246 -5.55 -4.13 17.70
C ALA A 246 -4.25 -3.72 18.41
N GLY A 247 -4.11 -4.10 19.68
CA GLY A 247 -2.87 -3.90 20.42
C GLY A 247 -2.00 -5.14 20.32
N ILE A 248 -0.77 -4.98 19.83
CA ILE A 248 0.28 -5.98 19.91
C ILE A 248 1.38 -5.42 20.81
N ARG A 249 1.31 -5.76 22.09
CA ARG A 249 2.29 -5.28 23.08
C ARG A 249 3.54 -6.14 22.99
N MET A 250 4.63 -5.55 22.52
CA MET A 250 5.89 -6.23 22.31
C MET A 250 7.12 -5.41 22.73
N LEU A 251 7.03 -4.08 22.86
CA LEU A 251 8.18 -3.23 23.19
C LEU A 251 8.42 -3.04 24.69
N ASP A 252 7.48 -3.46 25.55
CA ASP A 252 7.58 -3.23 27.00
C ASP A 252 8.12 -4.46 27.77
N GLN A 253 9.37 -4.83 27.47
CA GLN A 253 10.05 -5.93 28.15
C GLN A 253 11.58 -5.72 28.19
N PRO A 254 12.32 -6.39 29.09
CA PRO A 254 13.74 -6.12 29.31
C PRO A 254 14.64 -6.28 28.07
N TYR A 255 14.29 -7.19 27.16
CA TYR A 255 15.04 -7.46 25.94
C TYR A 255 14.13 -7.85 24.79
N MET A 256 14.40 -7.32 23.59
CA MET A 256 13.77 -7.77 22.35
C MET A 256 14.42 -9.06 21.83
N THR A 257 13.64 -9.95 21.23
CA THR A 257 14.16 -11.16 20.58
C THR A 257 13.54 -11.36 19.19
N ASP A 258 14.26 -12.06 18.31
CA ASP A 258 13.79 -12.43 16.96
C ASP A 258 12.40 -13.12 17.00
N LEU A 259 12.11 -13.92 18.03
CA LEU A 259 10.84 -14.62 18.14
C LEU A 259 9.68 -13.70 18.54
N ILE A 260 9.94 -12.69 19.39
CA ILE A 260 8.92 -11.71 19.78
C ILE A 260 8.52 -10.88 18.56
N GLU A 261 9.49 -10.36 17.82
CA GLU A 261 9.25 -9.63 16.56
C GLU A 261 8.51 -10.51 15.55
N ALA A 262 9.01 -11.72 15.27
CA ALA A 262 8.41 -12.63 14.31
C ALA A 262 6.96 -13.01 14.66
N ASN A 263 6.68 -13.32 15.92
CA ASN A 263 5.33 -13.68 16.36
C ASN A 263 4.39 -12.46 16.32
N SER A 264 4.89 -11.27 16.66
CA SER A 264 4.12 -10.02 16.57
C SER A 264 3.73 -9.70 15.12
N MET A 265 4.69 -9.78 14.19
CA MET A 265 4.47 -9.51 12.75
C MET A 265 3.60 -10.55 12.04
N SER A 266 3.45 -11.73 12.62
CA SER A 266 2.67 -12.84 12.04
C SER A 266 1.41 -13.18 12.85
N HIS A 267 1.08 -12.37 13.86
CA HIS A 267 -0.10 -12.55 14.70
C HIS A 267 -1.36 -12.30 13.87
N GLU A 268 -2.32 -13.23 13.90
CA GLU A 268 -3.64 -13.11 13.27
C GLU A 268 -3.66 -12.49 11.84
N PRO A 269 -2.86 -13.02 10.89
CA PRO A 269 -2.60 -12.36 9.61
C PRO A 269 -3.80 -12.34 8.66
N ASN A 270 -4.87 -13.08 8.97
CA ASN A 270 -6.13 -13.08 8.22
C ASN A 270 -7.23 -12.22 8.87
N LEU A 271 -6.96 -11.67 10.06
CA LEU A 271 -7.86 -10.74 10.77
C LEU A 271 -7.27 -9.33 10.79
N ILE A 272 -5.95 -9.20 10.99
CA ILE A 272 -5.21 -7.95 10.87
C ILE A 272 -4.94 -7.67 9.39
N HIS A 273 -5.20 -6.43 8.97
CA HIS A 273 -4.97 -6.00 7.61
C HIS A 273 -3.64 -5.25 7.49
N ILE A 274 -3.41 -4.34 8.43
CA ILE A 274 -2.25 -3.45 8.45
C ILE A 274 -1.53 -3.64 9.78
N TYR A 275 -0.20 -3.72 9.75
CA TYR A 275 0.68 -3.70 10.92
C TYR A 275 1.43 -2.38 10.89
N SER A 276 1.18 -1.53 11.88
CA SER A 276 1.86 -0.25 12.04
C SER A 276 2.96 -0.41 13.08
N ALA A 277 4.19 -0.10 12.68
CA ALA A 277 5.38 -0.17 13.54
C ALA A 277 6.09 1.19 13.55
N SER A 278 6.28 1.71 14.75
CA SER A 278 6.93 3.00 15.01
C SER A 278 8.22 2.79 15.81
N TRP A 279 8.99 1.76 15.43
CA TRP A 279 10.23 1.35 16.08
C TRP A 279 11.18 0.74 15.05
N GLY A 280 12.48 0.73 15.33
CA GLY A 280 13.52 0.15 14.48
C GLY A 280 14.79 -0.14 15.27
N PRO A 281 15.94 -0.32 14.61
CA PRO A 281 17.24 -0.22 15.25
C PRO A 281 17.43 1.12 15.95
N THR A 282 18.46 1.24 16.78
CA THR A 282 18.71 2.47 17.52
C THR A 282 19.19 3.61 16.61
N ASP A 283 18.49 4.74 16.67
CA ASP A 283 18.77 5.98 15.92
C ASP A 283 19.98 6.77 16.48
N ASP A 284 21.13 6.11 16.63
CA ASP A 284 22.34 6.69 17.21
C ASP A 284 23.37 7.18 16.17
N GLY A 285 23.04 7.10 14.88
CA GLY A 285 23.95 7.42 13.78
C GLY A 285 25.10 6.43 13.63
N LYS A 286 24.98 5.22 14.20
CA LYS A 286 26.00 4.15 14.18
C LYS A 286 25.41 2.79 13.88
N THR A 287 24.20 2.53 14.34
CA THR A 287 23.60 1.21 14.27
C THR A 287 23.33 0.84 12.80
N VAL A 288 23.53 -0.44 12.49
CA VAL A 288 23.17 -1.05 11.20
C VAL A 288 22.61 -2.41 11.57
N ASP A 289 21.30 -2.53 11.58
CA ASP A 289 20.59 -3.75 11.99
C ASP A 289 19.27 -3.88 11.24
N GLY A 290 18.67 -5.06 11.31
CA GLY A 290 17.43 -5.35 10.60
C GLY A 290 16.83 -6.69 11.00
N PRO A 291 15.81 -7.16 10.28
CA PRO A 291 15.11 -8.38 10.63
C PRO A 291 16.04 -9.60 10.62
N ARG A 292 16.04 -10.32 11.75
CA ARG A 292 16.72 -11.62 11.89
C ARG A 292 15.93 -12.71 11.14
N ASN A 293 16.41 -13.96 11.17
CA ASN A 293 15.89 -15.02 10.31
C ASN A 293 14.41 -15.35 10.56
N ALA A 294 13.94 -15.42 11.82
CA ALA A 294 12.53 -15.71 12.08
C ALA A 294 11.64 -14.52 11.67
N THR A 295 12.06 -13.30 11.97
CA THR A 295 11.36 -12.06 11.64
C THR A 295 11.26 -11.88 10.12
N MET A 296 12.35 -12.12 9.39
CA MET A 296 12.34 -12.13 7.92
C MET A 296 11.35 -13.16 7.36
N ARG A 297 11.28 -14.36 7.94
CA ARG A 297 10.28 -15.38 7.56
C ARG A 297 8.85 -14.92 7.85
N ALA A 298 8.63 -14.23 8.97
CA ALA A 298 7.32 -13.68 9.33
C ALA A 298 6.87 -12.61 8.33
N ILE A 299 7.75 -11.67 7.96
CA ILE A 299 7.49 -10.66 6.91
C ILE A 299 7.15 -11.33 5.59
N VAL A 300 8.00 -12.26 5.11
CA VAL A 300 7.79 -12.96 3.84
C VAL A 300 6.50 -13.76 3.85
N LYS A 301 6.17 -14.43 4.95
CA LYS A 301 4.89 -15.14 5.09
C LYS A 301 3.72 -14.15 5.08
N GLY A 302 3.81 -13.04 5.81
CA GLY A 302 2.79 -12.00 5.88
C GLY A 302 2.44 -11.45 4.50
N VAL A 303 3.44 -11.03 3.70
CA VAL A 303 3.19 -10.46 2.37
C VAL A 303 2.68 -11.47 1.33
N ASN A 304 2.87 -12.77 1.54
CA ASN A 304 2.43 -13.82 0.61
C ASN A 304 1.12 -14.50 1.02
N GLU A 305 0.85 -14.64 2.32
CA GLU A 305 -0.26 -15.43 2.86
C GLU A 305 -1.29 -14.60 3.64
N GLY A 306 -0.87 -13.45 4.19
CA GLY A 306 -1.75 -12.57 4.98
C GLY A 306 -2.96 -12.09 4.19
N ARG A 307 -4.01 -11.69 4.90
CA ARG A 307 -5.31 -11.26 4.34
C ARG A 307 -5.84 -12.24 3.29
N ASN A 308 -5.75 -13.54 3.58
CA ASN A 308 -6.16 -14.63 2.69
C ASN A 308 -5.44 -14.60 1.32
N GLY A 309 -4.14 -14.30 1.31
CA GLY A 309 -3.30 -14.25 0.10
C GLY A 309 -3.21 -12.88 -0.59
N LEU A 310 -3.84 -11.83 -0.06
CA LEU A 310 -3.65 -10.45 -0.54
C LEU A 310 -2.36 -9.81 0.03
N GLY A 311 -1.82 -10.40 1.09
CA GLY A 311 -0.65 -9.99 1.84
C GLY A 311 -0.92 -8.93 2.89
N SER A 312 -0.31 -9.11 4.06
CA SER A 312 -0.24 -8.13 5.15
C SER A 312 0.46 -6.85 4.68
N ILE A 313 -0.03 -5.70 5.16
CA ILE A 313 0.56 -4.40 4.88
C ILE A 313 1.39 -4.00 6.09
N PHE A 314 2.70 -3.84 5.92
CA PHE A 314 3.61 -3.38 6.97
C PHE A 314 3.93 -1.90 6.73
N VAL A 315 3.50 -1.03 7.65
CA VAL A 315 3.78 0.40 7.63
C VAL A 315 4.83 0.69 8.69
N TRP A 316 5.90 1.36 8.29
CA TRP A 316 7.07 1.56 9.14
C TRP A 316 7.44 3.04 9.20
N ALA A 317 7.66 3.56 10.41
CA ALA A 317 8.29 4.86 10.61
C ALA A 317 9.72 4.83 10.01
N SER A 318 10.18 5.93 9.42
CA SER A 318 11.51 5.96 8.78
C SER A 318 12.69 6.12 9.75
N GLY A 319 12.46 6.49 11.01
CA GLY A 319 13.50 6.74 12.01
C GLY A 319 13.62 8.23 12.38
N ASP A 320 14.11 8.49 13.60
CA ASP A 320 14.17 9.81 14.23
C ASP A 320 15.64 10.26 14.54
N GLY A 321 16.63 9.67 13.88
CA GLY A 321 18.07 9.94 14.08
C GLY A 321 18.59 11.26 13.48
N GLY A 322 17.77 11.93 12.66
CA GLY A 322 18.10 13.20 12.02
C GLY A 322 19.23 13.09 10.97
N GLU A 323 19.90 14.21 10.71
CA GLU A 323 20.86 14.33 9.60
C GLU A 323 22.16 13.54 9.79
N GLU A 324 22.39 13.00 10.98
CA GLU A 324 23.57 12.21 11.32
C GLU A 324 23.32 10.70 11.24
N ASP A 325 22.10 10.28 10.87
CA ASP A 325 21.71 8.89 10.63
C ASP A 325 21.11 8.69 9.22
N ASP A 326 20.86 7.43 8.87
CA ASP A 326 20.31 7.04 7.58
C ASP A 326 19.42 5.80 7.69
N CYS A 327 18.15 5.95 7.33
CA CYS A 327 17.16 4.87 7.42
C CYS A 327 17.54 3.66 6.57
N ASN A 328 18.43 3.81 5.57
CA ASN A 328 18.86 2.71 4.73
C ASN A 328 19.79 1.75 5.50
N CYS A 329 20.13 2.10 6.74
CA CYS A 329 20.79 1.26 7.74
C CYS A 329 19.81 0.60 8.72
N ASP A 330 18.50 0.92 8.61
CA ASP A 330 17.40 0.19 9.20
C ASP A 330 16.84 -0.83 8.18
N GLY A 331 17.05 -2.11 8.44
CA GLY A 331 16.60 -3.18 7.54
C GLY A 331 15.08 -3.39 7.46
N TYR A 332 14.29 -2.77 8.33
CA TYR A 332 12.82 -2.74 8.28
C TYR A 332 12.33 -1.57 7.44
N ALA A 333 12.84 -0.35 7.65
CA ALA A 333 12.51 0.82 6.83
C ALA A 333 13.07 0.69 5.40
N ALA A 334 14.23 0.05 5.22
CA ALA A 334 14.86 -0.23 3.93
C ALA A 334 14.36 -1.51 3.24
N SER A 335 13.22 -2.04 3.66
CA SER A 335 12.66 -3.30 3.15
C SER A 335 11.68 -3.07 2.00
N MET A 336 11.83 -3.83 0.91
CA MET A 336 10.86 -3.81 -0.21
C MET A 336 9.47 -4.34 0.17
N TRP A 337 9.34 -4.94 1.36
CA TRP A 337 8.10 -5.53 1.89
C TRP A 337 7.36 -4.63 2.87
N THR A 338 7.96 -3.50 3.25
CA THR A 338 7.35 -2.50 4.11
C THR A 338 7.04 -1.24 3.31
N ILE A 339 6.23 -0.37 3.89
CA ILE A 339 5.98 0.98 3.40
C ILE A 339 6.62 1.92 4.42
N SER A 340 7.82 2.40 4.12
CA SER A 340 8.50 3.40 4.95
C SER A 340 7.86 4.78 4.76
N ILE A 341 7.46 5.37 5.88
CA ILE A 341 6.80 6.67 5.97
C ILE A 341 7.69 7.62 6.76
N ASN A 342 8.12 8.68 6.10
CA ASN A 342 8.82 9.79 6.74
C ASN A 342 7.83 10.90 7.10
N SER A 343 8.30 12.00 7.67
CA SER A 343 7.43 13.04 8.19
C SER A 343 7.68 14.42 7.58
N ALA A 344 6.72 15.31 7.82
CA ALA A 344 6.85 16.73 7.57
C ALA A 344 6.15 17.50 8.69
N ILE A 345 6.51 18.77 8.85
CA ILE A 345 5.81 19.66 9.77
C ILE A 345 4.65 20.40 9.10
N ASN A 346 3.77 21.01 9.88
CA ASN A 346 2.57 21.72 9.39
C ASN A 346 2.84 22.84 8.36
N SER A 347 4.06 23.37 8.26
CA SER A 347 4.48 24.39 7.29
C SER A 347 4.96 23.79 5.95
N GLY A 348 5.21 22.47 5.91
CA GLY A 348 5.80 21.72 4.81
C GLY A 348 7.32 21.55 4.90
N GLU A 349 7.97 22.09 5.92
CA GLU A 349 9.38 21.79 6.16
C GLU A 349 9.56 20.33 6.61
N ASN A 350 10.72 19.73 6.35
CA ASN A 350 11.09 18.47 7.00
C ASN A 350 11.22 18.67 8.52
N ALA A 351 10.91 17.63 9.30
CA ALA A 351 11.16 17.64 10.73
C ALA A 351 12.67 17.55 11.01
N HIS A 352 13.05 17.93 12.23
CA HIS A 352 14.46 17.98 12.63
C HIS A 352 15.11 16.62 12.88
N TYR A 353 14.28 15.61 13.13
CA TYR A 353 14.64 14.22 13.35
C TYR A 353 14.52 13.37 12.08
N ASP A 354 13.99 13.91 10.97
CA ASP A 354 13.89 13.13 9.73
C ASP A 354 15.28 12.70 9.23
N GLU A 355 15.41 11.41 8.98
CA GLU A 355 16.63 10.80 8.47
C GLU A 355 16.76 10.91 6.94
N SER A 356 18.00 10.79 6.47
CA SER A 356 18.27 10.53 5.05
C SER A 356 17.66 9.18 4.65
N CYS A 357 16.79 9.14 3.63
CA CYS A 357 16.05 7.91 3.36
C CYS A 357 15.60 7.69 1.91
N SER A 358 16.44 7.04 1.09
CA SER A 358 16.03 6.71 -0.29
C SER A 358 14.99 5.59 -0.40
N SER A 359 14.70 4.89 0.70
CA SER A 359 13.67 3.87 0.80
C SER A 359 12.30 4.41 1.21
N THR A 360 12.20 5.65 1.71
CA THR A 360 10.91 6.29 2.00
C THR A 360 10.03 6.27 0.75
N LEU A 361 8.80 5.78 0.90
CA LEU A 361 7.85 5.75 -0.20
C LEU A 361 7.00 7.04 -0.24
N ALA A 362 6.62 7.55 0.92
CA ALA A 362 5.83 8.76 1.08
C ALA A 362 6.03 9.37 2.47
N SER A 363 5.40 10.51 2.69
CA SER A 363 5.34 11.15 4.00
C SER A 363 3.91 11.37 4.46
N THR A 364 3.78 11.59 5.76
CA THR A 364 2.62 12.19 6.40
C THR A 364 3.14 13.26 7.35
N PHE A 365 2.46 13.54 8.46
CA PHE A 365 2.83 14.60 9.38
C PHE A 365 3.29 14.06 10.73
N SER A 366 4.04 14.89 11.45
CA SER A 366 4.51 14.51 12.78
C SER A 366 4.59 15.65 13.77
N ASN A 367 4.68 16.92 13.34
CA ASN A 367 4.81 18.04 14.27
C ASN A 367 4.34 19.37 13.65
N GLY A 368 3.88 20.32 14.46
CA GLY A 368 3.42 21.63 14.00
C GLY A 368 4.47 22.73 14.08
N GLY A 369 5.74 22.35 14.16
CA GLY A 369 6.88 23.26 14.22
C GLY A 369 7.58 23.22 15.58
N ARG A 370 8.02 24.40 16.06
CA ARG A 370 8.85 24.50 17.28
C ARG A 370 8.05 24.49 18.57
N ASN A 371 6.73 24.70 18.50
CA ASN A 371 5.87 24.73 19.68
C ASN A 371 5.45 23.29 20.03
N PRO A 372 5.80 22.76 21.21
CA PRO A 372 5.40 21.41 21.61
C PRO A 372 3.88 21.19 21.61
N GLU A 373 3.09 22.25 21.78
CA GLU A 373 1.61 22.22 21.76
C GLU A 373 1.00 22.14 20.36
N THR A 374 1.84 22.01 19.33
CA THR A 374 1.45 21.91 17.92
C THR A 374 1.78 20.55 17.33
N GLY A 375 2.17 19.58 18.15
CA GLY A 375 2.31 18.20 17.73
C GLY A 375 0.99 17.59 17.26
N VAL A 376 1.02 16.30 16.97
CA VAL A 376 -0.15 15.53 16.60
C VAL A 376 -1.09 15.40 17.80
N ALA A 377 -2.34 15.81 17.59
CA ALA A 377 -3.38 15.80 18.60
C ALA A 377 -4.16 14.47 18.56
N THR A 378 -4.06 13.69 19.64
CA THR A 378 -4.55 12.30 19.69
C THR A 378 -4.85 11.86 21.13
N THR A 379 -5.22 10.59 21.33
CA THR A 379 -5.46 9.96 22.64
C THR A 379 -4.18 9.78 23.45
N ASP A 380 -4.30 9.63 24.76
CA ASP A 380 -3.20 9.37 25.70
C ASP A 380 -3.68 8.48 26.85
N LEU A 381 -2.77 8.02 27.72
CA LEU A 381 -3.13 7.14 28.84
C LEU A 381 -4.11 7.82 29.83
N TYR A 382 -4.86 6.98 30.56
CA TYR A 382 -5.79 7.40 31.61
C TYR A 382 -6.98 8.23 31.10
N SER A 383 -7.53 7.88 29.94
CA SER A 383 -8.63 8.64 29.31
C SER A 383 -8.26 10.11 29.03
N ARG A 384 -6.97 10.41 28.85
CA ARG A 384 -6.48 11.75 28.53
C ARG A 384 -6.24 11.89 27.04
N CYS A 385 -5.97 13.13 26.65
CA CYS A 385 -5.62 13.47 25.29
C CYS A 385 -4.28 14.22 25.30
N THR A 386 -3.59 14.21 24.17
CA THR A 386 -2.36 14.98 23.97
C THR A 386 -2.43 15.83 22.72
N ARG A 387 -1.60 16.87 22.68
CA ARG A 387 -1.35 17.75 21.52
C ARG A 387 0.13 17.80 21.16
N SER A 388 0.92 16.90 21.74
CA SER A 388 2.37 16.92 21.69
C SER A 388 2.96 15.60 21.20
N HIS A 389 2.15 14.71 20.60
CA HIS A 389 2.71 13.53 19.96
C HIS A 389 3.53 13.94 18.73
N SER A 390 4.66 13.28 18.49
CA SER A 390 5.60 13.65 17.42
C SER A 390 6.57 12.52 17.09
N GLY A 391 7.48 12.77 16.16
CA GLY A 391 8.36 11.76 15.58
C GLY A 391 7.75 11.13 14.34
N THR A 392 8.56 10.42 13.56
CA THR A 392 8.06 9.55 12.47
C THR A 392 7.07 8.49 13.00
N SER A 393 7.08 8.27 14.31
CA SER A 393 6.06 7.54 15.06
C SER A 393 4.63 8.02 14.92
N ALA A 394 4.38 9.32 14.71
CA ALA A 394 3.05 9.85 14.40
C ALA A 394 2.74 9.73 12.89
N ALA A 395 3.79 9.77 12.06
CA ALA A 395 3.63 9.69 10.62
C ALA A 395 3.13 8.30 10.16
N ALA A 396 3.71 7.22 10.70
CA ALA A 396 3.32 5.85 10.37
C ALA A 396 1.82 5.51 10.64
N PRO A 397 1.23 5.80 11.82
CA PRO A 397 -0.19 5.57 12.08
C PRO A 397 -1.10 6.47 11.23
N GLU A 398 -0.75 7.72 10.96
CA GLU A 398 -1.48 8.54 9.98
C GLU A 398 -1.58 7.83 8.62
N ALA A 399 -0.47 7.28 8.12
CA ALA A 399 -0.44 6.52 6.87
C ALA A 399 -1.25 5.22 6.95
N ALA A 400 -1.17 4.50 8.07
CA ALA A 400 -1.95 3.30 8.30
C ALA A 400 -3.47 3.61 8.28
N GLY A 401 -3.89 4.75 8.82
CA GLY A 401 -5.25 5.27 8.70
C GLY A 401 -5.66 5.50 7.25
N VAL A 402 -4.82 6.18 6.45
CA VAL A 402 -5.08 6.41 5.03
C VAL A 402 -5.21 5.09 4.26
N PHE A 403 -4.35 4.11 4.54
CA PHE A 403 -4.45 2.78 3.93
C PHE A 403 -5.72 2.04 4.35
N ALA A 404 -6.21 2.23 5.58
CA ALA A 404 -7.49 1.68 6.00
C ALA A 404 -8.67 2.25 5.21
N LEU A 405 -8.66 3.55 4.90
CA LEU A 405 -9.64 4.17 4.01
C LEU A 405 -9.60 3.56 2.60
N ALA A 406 -8.40 3.39 2.04
CA ALA A 406 -8.21 2.79 0.72
C ALA A 406 -8.69 1.32 0.67
N LEU A 407 -8.45 0.55 1.74
CA LEU A 407 -8.90 -0.84 1.86
C LEU A 407 -10.41 -0.97 2.00
N GLU A 408 -11.09 -0.04 2.68
CA GLU A 408 -12.56 -0.02 2.67
C GLU A 408 -13.09 0.22 1.25
N ALA A 409 -12.49 1.19 0.53
CA ALA A 409 -12.87 1.50 -0.84
C ALA A 409 -12.68 0.30 -1.79
N ASN A 410 -11.63 -0.51 -1.56
CA ASN A 410 -11.39 -1.73 -2.30
C ASN A 410 -10.71 -2.83 -1.45
N PRO A 411 -11.50 -3.76 -0.87
CA PRO A 411 -10.96 -4.81 0.00
C PRO A 411 -10.04 -5.82 -0.70
N LYS A 412 -10.00 -5.81 -2.04
CA LYS A 412 -9.17 -6.72 -2.86
C LYS A 412 -7.77 -6.19 -3.15
N LEU A 413 -7.44 -4.98 -2.71
CA LEU A 413 -6.08 -4.44 -2.87
C LEU A 413 -5.07 -5.36 -2.19
N THR A 414 -4.01 -5.71 -2.92
CA THR A 414 -2.85 -6.40 -2.34
C THR A 414 -1.94 -5.40 -1.59
N TRP A 415 -1.03 -5.90 -0.76
CA TRP A 415 -0.02 -5.05 -0.11
C TRP A 415 0.80 -4.21 -1.12
N ARG A 416 1.10 -4.79 -2.29
CA ARG A 416 1.86 -4.13 -3.35
C ARG A 416 1.00 -3.11 -4.10
N ASP A 417 -0.30 -3.36 -4.25
CA ASP A 417 -1.22 -2.37 -4.84
C ASP A 417 -1.24 -1.08 -4.02
N LEU A 418 -1.19 -1.18 -2.68
CA LEU A 418 -1.10 -0.01 -1.83
C LEU A 418 0.20 0.77 -2.01
N GLN A 419 1.34 0.10 -2.25
CA GLN A 419 2.57 0.82 -2.61
C GLN A 419 2.41 1.60 -3.92
N HIS A 420 1.82 0.99 -4.96
CA HIS A 420 1.54 1.71 -6.20
C HIS A 420 0.58 2.88 -6.01
N LEU A 421 -0.48 2.70 -5.23
CA LEU A 421 -1.42 3.76 -4.89
C LEU A 421 -0.71 4.90 -4.16
N THR A 422 0.14 4.61 -3.17
CA THR A 422 0.98 5.58 -2.48
C THR A 422 1.78 6.42 -3.46
N VAL A 423 2.53 5.79 -4.37
CA VAL A 423 3.35 6.50 -5.36
C VAL A 423 2.51 7.43 -6.25
N LEU A 424 1.36 6.95 -6.72
CA LEU A 424 0.50 7.62 -7.70
C LEU A 424 -0.42 8.69 -7.10
N THR A 425 -0.62 8.70 -5.79
CA THR A 425 -1.59 9.60 -5.12
C THR A 425 -0.94 10.55 -4.13
N SER A 426 0.27 10.25 -3.64
CA SER A 426 1.04 11.20 -2.83
C SER A 426 1.36 12.48 -3.61
N THR A 427 1.50 13.61 -2.92
CA THR A 427 1.69 14.91 -3.56
C THR A 427 2.83 15.70 -2.92
N ARG A 428 3.55 16.50 -3.71
CA ARG A 428 4.57 17.41 -3.18
C ARG A 428 3.98 18.45 -2.22
N ASN A 429 2.77 18.95 -2.48
CA ASN A 429 2.01 19.95 -1.70
C ASN A 429 2.84 20.89 -0.79
N SER A 430 3.71 21.73 -1.37
CA SER A 430 4.55 22.68 -0.62
C SER A 430 5.64 22.10 0.29
N LEU A 431 5.86 20.78 0.30
CA LEU A 431 6.95 20.15 1.06
C LEU A 431 8.33 20.61 0.57
N PHE A 432 9.25 20.87 1.48
CA PHE A 432 10.62 21.30 1.19
C PHE A 432 11.61 20.94 2.31
N ASP A 433 12.87 20.72 1.94
CA ASP A 433 13.97 20.56 2.88
C ASP A 433 14.44 21.93 3.36
N GLY A 434 14.18 22.27 4.63
CA GLY A 434 14.54 23.56 5.23
C GLY A 434 16.00 23.63 5.68
N ARG A 435 16.76 22.54 5.57
CA ARG A 435 18.11 22.42 6.15
C ARG A 435 19.21 22.49 5.11
N CYS A 436 20.35 23.07 5.52
CA CYS A 436 21.55 23.05 4.70
C CYS A 436 22.21 21.69 4.73
N ARG A 437 22.35 21.12 3.53
CA ARG A 437 23.03 19.87 3.25
C ARG A 437 24.38 20.15 2.60
N ASP A 438 25.31 19.22 2.79
CA ASP A 438 26.60 19.18 2.08
C ASP A 438 26.51 18.11 0.97
N LEU A 439 25.71 18.40 -0.07
CA LEU A 439 25.52 17.49 -1.20
C LEU A 439 26.62 17.72 -2.23
N PRO A 440 27.42 16.69 -2.58
CA PRO A 440 28.48 16.86 -3.55
C PRO A 440 27.96 16.84 -4.99
N ASP A 441 28.69 17.53 -5.87
CA ASP A 441 28.63 17.25 -7.30
C ASP A 441 29.30 15.91 -7.59
N LEU A 442 28.54 14.97 -8.15
CA LEU A 442 29.04 13.63 -8.50
C LEU A 442 29.78 13.61 -9.84
N GLY A 443 29.70 14.67 -10.66
CA GLY A 443 30.35 14.74 -11.97
C GLY A 443 29.85 13.68 -12.96
N LEU A 444 28.62 13.18 -12.78
CA LEU A 444 28.03 12.12 -13.61
C LEU A 444 27.24 12.64 -14.82
N GLU A 445 27.03 13.96 -14.90
CA GLU A 445 26.31 14.61 -15.99
C GLU A 445 27.19 14.73 -17.25
N GLU A 446 26.69 14.23 -18.39
CA GLU A 446 27.42 14.33 -19.67
C GLU A 446 27.45 15.77 -20.23
N ASN A 447 26.55 16.65 -19.78
CA ASN A 447 26.37 18.02 -20.31
C ASN A 447 26.67 19.14 -19.29
N GLY A 448 27.63 18.95 -18.38
CA GLY A 448 28.27 20.04 -17.64
C GLY A 448 27.33 20.99 -16.86
N GLY A 449 26.19 20.50 -16.38
CA GLY A 449 25.13 21.29 -15.73
C GLY A 449 25.33 21.50 -14.24
N SER A 450 26.56 21.73 -13.77
CA SER A 450 26.79 22.09 -12.35
C SER A 450 26.55 23.58 -12.14
N ASN A 451 25.27 23.98 -12.04
CA ASN A 451 24.92 25.14 -11.25
C ASN A 451 24.58 24.64 -9.85
N VAL A 452 25.59 24.40 -9.03
CA VAL A 452 25.41 24.51 -7.58
C VAL A 452 25.15 25.99 -7.30
N ASN A 453 23.95 26.48 -7.63
CA ASN A 453 23.44 27.76 -7.16
C ASN A 453 23.00 27.58 -5.70
N GLY A 454 23.91 27.10 -4.85
CA GLY A 454 23.74 27.24 -3.43
C GLY A 454 23.80 28.73 -3.13
N ILE A 455 22.67 29.33 -2.76
CA ILE A 455 22.69 30.65 -2.15
C ILE A 455 23.53 30.50 -0.87
N ASN A 456 24.68 31.17 -0.81
CA ASN A 456 25.61 31.15 0.34
C ASN A 456 26.15 29.75 0.75
N ASN A 457 26.60 28.90 -0.19
CA ASN A 457 27.20 27.58 0.09
C ASN A 457 26.27 26.55 0.77
N CYS A 458 24.95 26.72 0.70
CA CYS A 458 23.96 25.80 1.26
C CYS A 458 23.25 25.04 0.13
N THR A 459 23.23 23.70 0.19
CA THR A 459 22.44 22.85 -0.73
C THR A 459 21.27 22.21 0.00
N HIS A 460 20.24 21.76 -0.72
CA HIS A 460 19.04 21.14 -0.16
C HIS A 460 18.69 19.87 -0.94
N PHE A 461 17.94 18.95 -0.32
CA PHE A 461 17.29 17.88 -1.07
C PHE A 461 16.16 18.45 -1.94
N GLU A 462 16.49 18.78 -3.18
CA GLU A 462 15.55 19.28 -4.17
C GLU A 462 14.58 18.20 -4.67
N TRP A 463 13.37 18.63 -5.06
CA TRP A 463 12.43 17.78 -5.78
C TRP A 463 12.96 17.47 -7.19
N LYS A 464 13.00 16.18 -7.54
CA LYS A 464 13.53 15.69 -8.82
C LYS A 464 12.47 14.91 -9.58
N MET A 465 12.62 14.87 -10.91
CA MET A 465 11.84 14.01 -11.80
C MET A 465 12.64 12.76 -12.12
N ASN A 466 12.04 11.60 -11.94
CA ASN A 466 12.64 10.35 -12.39
C ASN A 466 12.44 10.12 -13.91
N GLY A 467 12.96 9.01 -14.44
CA GLY A 467 12.95 8.70 -15.88
C GLY A 467 11.56 8.52 -16.51
N VAL A 468 10.50 8.34 -15.72
CA VAL A 468 9.10 8.31 -16.21
C VAL A 468 8.33 9.59 -15.91
N GLY A 469 8.96 10.56 -15.25
CA GLY A 469 8.36 11.84 -14.90
C GLY A 469 7.57 11.82 -13.59
N LEU A 470 7.89 10.92 -12.65
CA LEU A 470 7.38 11.03 -11.29
C LEU A 470 8.29 11.96 -10.48
N GLU A 471 7.65 12.90 -9.77
CA GLU A 471 8.32 13.73 -8.76
C GLU A 471 8.64 12.90 -7.53
N PHE A 472 9.88 13.00 -7.05
CA PHE A 472 10.31 12.42 -5.78
C PHE A 472 11.24 13.40 -5.04
N ASN A 473 11.36 13.19 -3.74
CA ASN A 473 12.30 13.86 -2.86
C ASN A 473 12.98 12.81 -1.97
N HIS A 474 14.25 13.03 -1.62
CA HIS A 474 15.03 12.10 -0.80
C HIS A 474 14.53 11.96 0.64
N LEU A 475 13.85 12.97 1.18
CA LEU A 475 13.23 12.90 2.51
C LEU A 475 11.76 12.47 2.40
N PHE A 476 11.03 13.04 1.44
CA PHE A 476 9.56 12.90 1.40
C PHE A 476 9.04 11.76 0.50
N GLY A 477 9.93 10.96 -0.09
CA GLY A 477 9.56 9.96 -1.08
C GLY A 477 8.78 10.58 -2.24
N PHE A 478 7.60 10.05 -2.54
CA PHE A 478 6.70 10.59 -3.57
C PHE A 478 5.77 11.72 -3.08
N GLY A 479 5.91 12.16 -1.83
CA GLY A 479 5.19 13.28 -1.22
C GLY A 479 4.26 12.89 -0.07
N VAL A 480 3.45 13.85 0.39
CA VAL A 480 2.45 13.62 1.42
C VAL A 480 1.30 12.77 0.88
N LEU A 481 0.82 11.80 1.67
CA LEU A 481 -0.37 11.02 1.31
C LEU A 481 -1.60 11.92 1.16
N ASP A 482 -2.38 11.66 0.10
CA ASP A 482 -3.70 12.28 -0.10
C ASP A 482 -4.76 11.18 -0.01
N ALA A 483 -5.51 11.18 1.09
CA ALA A 483 -6.49 10.15 1.40
C ALA A 483 -7.60 10.07 0.36
N ALA A 484 -8.09 11.21 -0.13
CA ALA A 484 -9.17 11.24 -1.10
C ALA A 484 -8.69 10.77 -2.48
N GLU A 485 -7.51 11.20 -2.94
CA GLU A 485 -6.93 10.70 -4.19
C GLU A 485 -6.67 9.20 -4.14
N MET A 486 -6.19 8.70 -2.99
CA MET A 486 -5.99 7.27 -2.77
C MET A 486 -7.29 6.49 -2.82
N VAL A 487 -8.33 6.93 -2.11
CA VAL A 487 -9.65 6.31 -2.10
C VAL A 487 -10.27 6.31 -3.51
N MET A 488 -10.26 7.44 -4.20
CA MET A 488 -10.82 7.55 -5.55
C MET A 488 -10.10 6.63 -6.54
N LEU A 489 -8.77 6.52 -6.46
CA LEU A 489 -8.01 5.62 -7.34
C LEU A 489 -8.17 4.15 -6.93
N ALA A 490 -8.29 3.85 -5.63
CA ALA A 490 -8.54 2.50 -5.10
C ALA A 490 -9.86 1.91 -5.63
N MET A 491 -10.92 2.72 -5.73
CA MET A 491 -12.25 2.30 -6.23
C MET A 491 -12.21 1.71 -7.64
N VAL A 492 -11.29 2.19 -8.48
CA VAL A 492 -11.13 1.74 -9.88
C VAL A 492 -9.86 0.92 -10.10
N TRP A 493 -9.14 0.59 -9.03
CA TRP A 493 -7.83 -0.05 -9.10
C TRP A 493 -7.92 -1.46 -9.69
N LYS A 494 -6.94 -1.78 -10.55
CA LYS A 494 -6.68 -3.12 -11.04
C LYS A 494 -5.34 -3.57 -10.51
N THR A 495 -5.32 -4.75 -9.88
CA THR A 495 -4.12 -5.32 -9.27
C THR A 495 -2.92 -5.31 -10.22
N ALA A 496 -1.76 -4.91 -9.68
CA ALA A 496 -0.51 -4.89 -10.42
C ALA A 496 -0.13 -6.31 -10.93
N PRO A 497 0.46 -6.43 -12.13
CA PRO A 497 0.95 -7.71 -12.68
C PRO A 497 2.00 -8.37 -11.77
N PRO A 498 2.27 -9.68 -11.88
CA PRO A 498 3.26 -10.36 -11.05
C PRO A 498 4.62 -9.64 -10.97
N ARG A 499 5.19 -9.63 -9.77
CA ARG A 499 6.52 -9.11 -9.47
C ARG A 499 7.60 -10.15 -9.77
N PHE A 500 8.73 -9.70 -10.29
CA PHE A 500 9.93 -10.50 -10.53
C PHE A 500 11.16 -9.87 -9.86
N HIS A 501 12.17 -10.69 -9.63
CA HIS A 501 13.45 -10.33 -9.03
C HIS A 501 14.56 -10.67 -10.02
N CYS A 502 15.23 -9.66 -10.56
CA CYS A 502 16.37 -9.85 -11.47
C CYS A 502 17.67 -9.50 -10.74
N GLU A 503 18.58 -10.48 -10.63
CA GLU A 503 19.99 -10.19 -10.35
C GLU A 503 20.62 -9.65 -11.63
N ALA A 504 20.71 -8.34 -11.74
CA ALA A 504 21.12 -7.64 -12.96
C ALA A 504 22.60 -7.82 -13.29
N GLY A 505 23.40 -8.13 -12.26
CA GLY A 505 24.82 -8.43 -12.34
C GLY A 505 25.52 -8.27 -10.99
N THR A 506 26.75 -8.77 -10.93
CA THR A 506 27.59 -8.75 -9.73
C THR A 506 29.03 -8.38 -10.10
N ILE A 507 29.60 -7.38 -9.44
CA ILE A 507 31.03 -7.05 -9.45
C ILE A 507 31.62 -7.59 -8.14
N ALA A 508 32.48 -8.61 -8.24
CA ALA A 508 33.13 -9.26 -7.09
C ALA A 508 34.65 -9.04 -7.06
N THR A 509 35.18 -8.15 -7.92
CA THR A 509 36.58 -7.73 -7.89
C THR A 509 36.79 -6.62 -6.87
N LEU A 510 37.93 -6.66 -6.17
CA LEU A 510 38.32 -5.66 -5.17
C LEU A 510 38.61 -4.32 -5.85
N HIS A 511 38.00 -3.24 -5.33
CA HIS A 511 38.27 -1.88 -5.77
C HIS A 511 38.60 -0.98 -4.57
N GLU A 512 39.68 -0.21 -4.68
CA GLU A 512 40.04 0.78 -3.68
C GLU A 512 39.14 2.02 -3.79
N ILE A 513 38.61 2.47 -2.65
CA ILE A 513 37.88 3.73 -2.57
C ILE A 513 38.92 4.85 -2.46
N PRO A 514 39.01 5.77 -3.44
CA PRO A 514 40.01 6.82 -3.42
C PRO A 514 39.79 7.75 -2.22
N SER A 515 40.88 8.15 -1.57
CA SER A 515 40.81 9.06 -0.41
C SER A 515 40.17 10.43 -0.71
N LYS A 516 40.13 10.84 -1.98
CA LYS A 516 39.42 12.02 -2.50
C LYS A 516 38.84 11.70 -3.88
N GLY A 517 37.66 12.24 -4.18
CA GLY A 517 36.95 11.98 -5.44
C GLY A 517 36.03 10.76 -5.35
N ASN A 518 35.68 10.20 -6.51
CA ASN A 518 34.64 9.19 -6.65
C ASN A 518 35.24 7.88 -7.20
N LEU A 519 34.95 6.75 -6.56
CA LEU A 519 34.99 5.43 -7.20
C LEU A 519 33.66 5.23 -7.92
N VAL A 520 33.70 4.98 -9.23
CA VAL A 520 32.50 4.72 -10.04
C VAL A 520 32.55 3.28 -10.55
N LEU A 521 31.61 2.45 -10.10
CA LEU A 521 31.43 1.10 -10.62
C LEU A 521 30.28 1.11 -11.62
N GLU A 522 30.54 0.75 -12.88
CA GLU A 522 29.54 0.71 -13.93
C GLU A 522 29.08 -0.73 -14.20
N MET A 523 27.78 -0.90 -14.43
CA MET A 523 27.19 -2.19 -14.82
C MET A 523 26.18 -1.96 -15.95
N ILE A 524 26.28 -2.73 -17.01
CA ILE A 524 25.29 -2.74 -18.09
C ILE A 524 24.42 -3.98 -17.90
N THR A 525 23.11 -3.79 -17.82
CA THR A 525 22.14 -4.88 -17.67
C THR A 525 21.05 -4.81 -18.74
N ASP A 526 20.61 -5.97 -19.20
CA ASP A 526 19.41 -6.14 -20.02
C ASP A 526 18.16 -6.42 -19.16
N ALA A 527 18.31 -6.38 -17.82
CA ALA A 527 17.27 -6.66 -16.84
C ALA A 527 16.64 -8.07 -16.99
N CYS A 528 17.51 -9.07 -17.19
CA CYS A 528 17.13 -10.48 -17.30
C CYS A 528 16.17 -10.72 -18.49
N MET A 529 16.42 -10.03 -19.60
CA MET A 529 15.53 -10.07 -20.77
C MET A 529 15.37 -11.50 -21.31
N GLY A 530 14.13 -11.92 -21.52
CA GLY A 530 13.82 -13.25 -22.06
C GLY A 530 13.87 -14.39 -21.04
N THR A 531 14.21 -14.12 -19.77
CA THR A 531 14.13 -15.12 -18.69
C THR A 531 12.80 -15.02 -17.94
N PRO A 532 12.47 -16.01 -17.08
CA PRO A 532 11.32 -15.93 -16.17
C PRO A 532 11.40 -14.80 -15.12
N THR A 533 12.57 -14.18 -14.94
CA THR A 533 12.81 -13.11 -13.96
C THR A 533 12.95 -11.72 -14.59
N GLU A 534 12.57 -11.58 -15.86
CA GLU A 534 12.63 -10.31 -16.60
C GLU A 534 11.87 -9.18 -15.88
N VAL A 535 12.53 -8.03 -15.73
CA VAL A 535 11.94 -6.81 -15.17
C VAL A 535 11.97 -5.68 -16.20
N ASN A 536 10.81 -5.05 -16.43
CA ASN A 536 10.64 -3.98 -17.41
C ASN A 536 10.22 -2.64 -16.79
N TYR A 537 9.57 -2.69 -15.63
CA TYR A 537 9.04 -1.52 -14.92
C TYR A 537 9.41 -1.67 -13.45
N LEU A 538 10.29 -0.80 -12.97
CA LEU A 538 10.85 -0.88 -11.61
C LEU A 538 9.81 -0.54 -10.53
N GLU A 539 9.89 -1.22 -9.40
CA GLU A 539 9.26 -0.85 -8.12
C GLU A 539 10.35 -0.52 -7.10
N HIS A 540 11.31 -1.44 -6.90
CA HIS A 540 12.43 -1.26 -5.99
C HIS A 540 13.75 -1.63 -6.66
N VAL A 541 14.83 -0.97 -6.26
CA VAL A 541 16.20 -1.32 -6.64
C VAL A 541 17.05 -1.45 -5.39
N GLN A 542 17.84 -2.51 -5.29
CA GLN A 542 18.81 -2.67 -4.22
C GLN A 542 20.24 -2.73 -4.78
N ALA A 543 21.14 -1.98 -4.14
CA ALA A 543 22.58 -2.16 -4.26
C ALA A 543 23.04 -2.99 -3.06
N VAL A 544 23.27 -4.28 -3.28
CA VAL A 544 23.76 -5.18 -2.23
C VAL A 544 25.28 -5.07 -2.18
N VAL A 545 25.80 -4.41 -1.15
CA VAL A 545 27.22 -4.01 -1.09
C VAL A 545 27.94 -4.71 0.07
N THR A 546 29.16 -5.15 -0.23
CA THR A 546 30.15 -5.54 0.77
C THR A 546 31.34 -4.61 0.64
N LEU A 547 31.61 -3.81 1.66
CA LEU A 547 32.75 -2.89 1.72
C LEU A 547 33.29 -2.79 3.13
N ASN A 548 34.56 -2.40 3.26
CA ASN A 548 35.14 -1.96 4.52
C ASN A 548 35.84 -0.62 4.33
N SER A 549 35.92 0.16 5.40
CA SER A 549 36.67 1.41 5.42
C SER A 549 37.22 1.70 6.81
N SER A 550 38.17 2.62 6.88
CA SER A 550 38.75 3.12 8.13
C SER A 550 37.74 3.84 9.02
N ARG A 551 36.64 4.36 8.43
CA ARG A 551 35.45 4.89 9.10
C ARG A 551 34.23 4.64 8.21
N ARG A 552 33.38 3.70 8.60
CA ARG A 552 32.17 3.34 7.87
C ARG A 552 31.25 4.55 7.65
N GLY A 553 31.05 5.36 8.69
CA GLY A 553 30.19 6.55 8.66
C GLY A 553 30.61 7.67 7.71
N ASP A 554 31.88 7.74 7.34
CA ASP A 554 32.37 8.71 6.35
C ASP A 554 32.23 8.18 4.91
N THR A 555 31.69 6.97 4.71
CA THR A 555 31.47 6.35 3.39
C THR A 555 30.06 6.68 2.91
N THR A 556 29.93 7.34 1.76
CA THR A 556 28.62 7.66 1.15
C THR A 556 28.46 6.92 -0.17
N LEU A 557 27.22 6.54 -0.49
CA LEU A 557 26.89 5.78 -1.70
C LEU A 557 25.79 6.48 -2.49
N TYR A 558 25.95 6.49 -3.81
CA TYR A 558 24.94 6.99 -4.74
C TYR A 558 24.72 5.97 -5.86
N LEU A 559 23.48 5.84 -6.31
CA LEU A 559 23.11 5.00 -7.43
C LEU A 559 22.50 5.87 -8.54
N ALA A 560 22.98 5.68 -9.76
CA ALA A 560 22.43 6.33 -10.95
C ALA A 560 21.80 5.31 -11.90
N SER A 561 20.55 5.54 -12.28
CA SER A 561 19.82 4.71 -13.24
C SER A 561 20.20 5.02 -14.70
N PRO A 562 19.90 4.12 -15.66
CA PRO A 562 20.09 4.38 -17.08
C PRO A 562 19.29 5.58 -17.61
N SER A 563 18.20 5.96 -16.94
CA SER A 563 17.39 7.13 -17.31
C SER A 563 17.95 8.45 -16.75
N GLY A 564 19.05 8.40 -15.99
CA GLY A 564 19.68 9.57 -15.38
C GLY A 564 19.21 9.91 -13.96
N THR A 565 18.32 9.12 -13.36
CA THR A 565 17.88 9.32 -11.97
C THR A 565 19.02 9.02 -11.02
N GLN A 566 19.42 10.01 -10.22
CA GLN A 566 20.51 9.90 -9.25
C GLN A 566 19.95 9.93 -7.83
N THR A 567 20.32 8.94 -7.04
CA THR A 567 19.87 8.76 -5.66
C THR A 567 21.06 8.58 -4.72
N MET A 568 21.07 9.29 -3.59
CA MET A 568 21.92 8.95 -2.46
C MET A 568 21.29 7.74 -1.76
N ILE A 569 22.01 6.64 -1.62
CA ILE A 569 21.52 5.42 -0.94
C ILE A 569 22.21 5.18 0.41
N LEU A 570 23.27 5.94 0.70
CA LEU A 570 23.89 6.01 2.02
C LEU A 570 24.48 7.41 2.18
N SER A 571 23.93 8.17 3.13
CA SER A 571 24.46 9.46 3.57
C SER A 571 25.62 9.29 4.54
N ARG A 572 26.28 10.41 4.85
CA ARG A 572 27.34 10.45 5.84
C ARG A 572 26.73 10.36 7.24
N ARG A 573 27.25 9.44 8.06
CA ARG A 573 26.87 9.25 9.47
C ARG A 573 28.06 9.54 10.38
N PRO A 574 28.25 10.79 10.84
CA PRO A 574 29.49 11.22 11.49
C PRO A 574 29.83 10.47 12.79
N LYS A 575 28.80 9.97 13.48
CA LYS A 575 28.92 9.21 14.73
C LYS A 575 29.41 7.78 14.49
N ASP A 576 29.19 7.21 13.30
CA ASP A 576 29.61 5.87 12.91
C ASP A 576 31.12 5.81 12.65
N ASN A 577 31.86 5.47 13.70
CA ASN A 577 33.31 5.29 13.68
C ASN A 577 33.74 3.84 13.50
N ASP A 578 32.84 2.94 13.05
CA ASP A 578 33.20 1.55 12.78
C ASP A 578 34.35 1.48 11.77
N ASN A 579 35.38 0.74 12.14
CA ASN A 579 36.59 0.52 11.35
C ASN A 579 36.92 -0.97 11.21
N LYS A 580 36.01 -1.86 11.63
CA LYS A 580 36.21 -3.32 11.65
C LYS A 580 35.24 -4.03 10.72
N ASN A 581 33.96 -3.68 10.79
CA ASN A 581 32.88 -4.46 10.18
C ASN A 581 32.57 -4.01 8.74
N GLY A 582 32.46 -2.70 8.52
CA GLY A 582 31.96 -2.13 7.28
C GLY A 582 30.51 -2.53 7.01
N PHE A 583 30.20 -2.79 5.75
CA PHE A 583 28.93 -3.38 5.32
C PHE A 583 29.22 -4.76 4.72
N THR A 584 28.41 -5.76 5.07
CA THR A 584 28.54 -7.13 4.54
C THR A 584 27.21 -7.58 3.95
N ASN A 585 27.17 -7.72 2.62
CA ASN A 585 25.96 -8.00 1.84
C ASN A 585 24.75 -7.13 2.25
N TRP A 586 25.00 -5.85 2.55
CA TRP A 586 23.95 -4.94 3.01
C TRP A 586 23.12 -4.43 1.81
N PRO A 587 21.79 -4.59 1.81
CA PRO A 587 20.94 -4.33 0.64
C PRO A 587 20.39 -2.90 0.64
N PHE A 588 21.24 -1.89 0.38
CA PHE A 588 20.78 -0.51 0.28
C PHE A 588 19.70 -0.35 -0.78
N MET A 589 18.52 0.14 -0.41
CA MET A 589 17.33 0.19 -1.27
C MET A 589 16.99 1.61 -1.72
N THR A 590 16.43 1.74 -2.92
CA THR A 590 15.72 2.95 -3.34
C THR A 590 14.41 2.67 -4.07
N THR A 591 13.43 3.57 -3.88
CA THR A 591 12.15 3.63 -4.60
C THR A 591 12.13 4.72 -5.69
N HIS A 592 13.14 5.60 -5.77
CA HIS A 592 13.12 6.80 -6.62
C HIS A 592 13.00 6.50 -8.12
N THR A 593 13.45 5.34 -8.56
CA THR A 593 13.38 4.90 -9.96
C THR A 593 12.05 4.21 -10.32
N TRP A 594 11.01 4.37 -9.50
CA TRP A 594 9.70 3.72 -9.72
C TRP A 594 9.15 3.95 -11.13
N GLY A 595 8.76 2.87 -11.78
CA GLY A 595 8.21 2.83 -13.13
C GLY A 595 9.23 2.91 -14.26
N GLU A 596 10.51 3.17 -13.99
CA GLU A 596 11.55 3.25 -15.01
C GLU A 596 11.83 1.91 -15.69
N ASN A 597 12.37 1.98 -16.91
CA ASN A 597 12.95 0.83 -17.58
C ASN A 597 14.38 0.60 -17.05
N PRO A 598 14.68 -0.53 -16.42
CA PRO A 598 15.98 -0.78 -15.80
C PRO A 598 17.12 -1.06 -16.79
N ARG A 599 16.83 -1.21 -18.10
CA ARG A 599 17.85 -1.60 -19.09
C ARG A 599 18.83 -0.48 -19.39
N GLY A 600 20.10 -0.83 -19.44
CA GLY A 600 21.20 0.07 -19.78
C GLY A 600 22.24 0.14 -18.69
N LYS A 601 22.94 1.27 -18.63
CA LYS A 601 24.08 1.49 -17.74
C LYS A 601 23.62 2.02 -16.38
N TRP A 602 23.91 1.25 -15.33
CA TRP A 602 23.84 1.66 -13.94
C TRP A 602 25.22 2.07 -13.44
N ARG A 603 25.28 3.04 -12.53
CA ARG A 603 26.52 3.49 -11.88
C ARG A 603 26.34 3.53 -10.38
N LEU A 604 27.14 2.77 -9.64
CA LEU A 604 27.30 2.93 -8.19
C LEU A 604 28.51 3.85 -7.95
N VAL A 605 28.27 4.96 -7.26
CA VAL A 605 29.33 5.90 -6.87
C VAL A 605 29.59 5.76 -5.38
N ILE A 606 30.85 5.52 -5.04
CA ILE A 606 31.34 5.38 -3.67
C ILE A 606 32.39 6.46 -3.43
N ARG A 607 32.28 7.15 -2.31
CA ARG A 607 33.25 8.18 -1.91
C ARG A 607 33.33 8.33 -0.41
N PHE A 608 34.43 8.93 0.05
CA PHE A 608 34.53 9.44 1.41
C PHE A 608 34.03 10.89 1.49
N GLN A 609 33.37 11.22 2.60
CA GLN A 609 32.96 12.58 2.94
C GLN A 609 33.34 12.89 4.39
N GLY A 610 33.83 14.11 4.63
CA GLY A 610 34.36 14.55 5.92
C GLY A 610 35.83 14.97 5.85
N SER A 611 36.38 15.42 6.98
CA SER A 611 37.73 15.96 7.07
C SER A 611 38.83 14.89 7.16
N ASN A 612 38.47 13.66 7.52
CA ASN A 612 39.42 12.58 7.77
C ASN A 612 39.93 11.99 6.44
N LYS A 613 41.25 11.69 6.38
CA LYS A 613 41.80 10.89 5.29
C LYS A 613 41.44 9.42 5.51
N ASN A 614 40.38 8.97 4.85
CA ASN A 614 39.91 7.60 4.94
C ASN A 614 40.48 6.71 3.82
N HIS A 615 40.49 5.41 4.07
CA HIS A 615 40.83 4.36 3.10
C HIS A 615 39.82 3.22 3.24
N GLY A 616 39.59 2.46 2.18
CA GLY A 616 38.61 1.38 2.20
C GLY A 616 38.54 0.64 0.87
N MET A 617 37.91 -0.51 0.88
CA MET A 617 37.78 -1.38 -0.28
C MET A 617 36.32 -1.81 -0.47
N VAL A 618 35.83 -1.70 -1.70
CA VAL A 618 34.62 -2.40 -2.12
C VAL A 618 35.01 -3.82 -2.52
N LYS A 619 34.40 -4.81 -1.86
CA LYS A 619 34.65 -6.24 -2.09
C LYS A 619 33.62 -6.86 -3.03
N LYS A 620 32.37 -6.41 -2.94
CA LYS A 620 31.28 -6.90 -3.76
C LYS A 620 30.21 -5.84 -3.93
N PHE A 621 29.66 -5.74 -5.13
CA PHE A 621 28.44 -5.00 -5.46
C PHE A 621 27.56 -5.87 -6.35
N THR A 622 26.35 -6.16 -5.91
CA THR A 622 25.31 -6.83 -6.70
C THR A 622 24.14 -5.87 -6.89
N LEU A 623 23.68 -5.72 -8.13
CA LEU A 623 22.51 -4.91 -8.47
C LEU A 623 21.28 -5.82 -8.54
N MET A 624 20.31 -5.58 -7.67
CA MET A 624 19.03 -6.29 -7.65
C MET A 624 17.93 -5.36 -8.13
N LEU A 625 17.14 -5.84 -9.09
CA LEU A 625 16.01 -5.12 -9.66
C LEU A 625 14.71 -5.84 -9.32
N HIS A 626 13.74 -5.10 -8.81
CA HIS A 626 12.42 -5.61 -8.46
C HIS A 626 11.35 -4.83 -9.21
N GLY A 627 10.41 -5.53 -9.82
CA GLY A 627 9.30 -4.90 -10.51
C GLY A 627 8.54 -5.85 -11.42
N THR A 628 7.83 -5.30 -12.40
CA THR A 628 6.97 -6.08 -13.29
C THR A 628 7.56 -6.25 -14.67
N LYS A 629 7.24 -7.39 -15.31
CA LYS A 629 7.48 -7.60 -16.74
C LYS A 629 6.45 -6.86 -17.60
N ASP A 630 5.19 -6.93 -17.19
CA ASP A 630 4.06 -6.33 -17.89
C ASP A 630 3.76 -4.92 -17.37
N PRO A 631 3.24 -4.00 -18.21
CA PRO A 631 2.98 -2.63 -17.83
C PRO A 631 1.88 -2.55 -16.75
N PRO A 632 2.17 -2.00 -15.56
CA PRO A 632 1.27 -2.12 -14.40
C PRO A 632 -0.01 -1.29 -14.48
N TYR A 633 -0.07 -0.29 -15.38
CA TYR A 633 -1.13 0.73 -15.37
C TYR A 633 -1.97 0.82 -16.65
N THR A 634 -1.83 -0.14 -17.58
CA THR A 634 -2.41 -0.01 -18.94
C THR A 634 -3.93 0.10 -18.93
N ASP A 635 -4.59 -0.60 -18.02
CA ASP A 635 -6.05 -0.75 -18.01
C ASP A 635 -6.73 0.05 -16.89
N ILE A 636 -6.02 0.98 -16.25
CA ILE A 636 -6.56 1.80 -15.17
C ILE A 636 -7.03 3.13 -15.74
N GLU A 637 -8.32 3.40 -15.59
CA GLU A 637 -8.94 4.69 -15.92
C GLU A 637 -9.44 5.32 -14.62
N PRO A 638 -9.09 6.58 -14.31
CA PRO A 638 -9.66 7.30 -13.18
C PRO A 638 -11.19 7.37 -13.25
N LEU A 639 -11.83 7.63 -12.11
CA LEU A 639 -13.26 7.93 -12.05
C LEU A 639 -13.66 9.01 -13.07
N GLN A 640 -14.86 8.87 -13.64
CA GLN A 640 -15.35 9.81 -14.65
C GLN A 640 -15.33 11.25 -14.13
N GLY A 641 -14.68 12.16 -14.87
CA GLY A 641 -14.52 13.57 -14.47
C GLY A 641 -13.33 13.85 -13.56
N HIS A 642 -12.67 12.82 -13.04
CA HIS A 642 -11.45 12.95 -12.24
C HIS A 642 -10.18 12.72 -13.08
N VAL A 643 -9.08 13.37 -12.70
CA VAL A 643 -7.78 13.19 -13.37
C VAL A 643 -6.69 12.99 -12.34
N ASN A 644 -6.09 11.80 -12.33
CA ASN A 644 -4.86 11.56 -11.60
C ASN A 644 -3.64 11.90 -12.49
N SER A 645 -2.90 12.96 -12.11
CA SER A 645 -1.80 13.51 -12.90
C SER A 645 -0.61 12.53 -13.02
N LYS A 646 -0.19 11.91 -11.92
CA LYS A 646 0.92 10.95 -11.89
C LYS A 646 0.63 9.71 -12.73
N LEU A 647 -0.55 9.12 -12.60
CA LEU A 647 -1.01 7.99 -13.42
C LEU A 647 -0.92 8.32 -14.91
N LYS A 648 -1.45 9.49 -15.31
CA LYS A 648 -1.41 9.95 -16.71
C LYS A 648 0.02 10.12 -17.22
N VAL A 649 0.91 10.67 -16.40
CA VAL A 649 2.33 10.85 -16.76
C VAL A 649 3.01 9.50 -16.98
N VAL A 650 2.85 8.56 -16.04
CA VAL A 650 3.52 7.26 -16.13
C VAL A 650 2.94 6.41 -17.27
N GLN A 651 1.62 6.39 -17.46
CA GLN A 651 0.98 5.72 -18.60
C GLN A 651 1.51 6.25 -19.94
N LYS A 652 1.70 7.57 -20.06
CA LYS A 652 2.29 8.19 -21.25
C LYS A 652 3.74 7.77 -21.45
N ALA A 653 4.54 7.69 -20.38
CA ALA A 653 5.93 7.23 -20.44
C ALA A 653 6.02 5.75 -20.87
N HIS A 654 5.21 4.87 -20.27
CA HIS A 654 5.16 3.44 -20.60
C HIS A 654 4.72 3.19 -22.04
N LYS A 655 3.70 3.92 -22.54
CA LYS A 655 3.26 3.84 -23.95
C LYS A 655 4.38 4.24 -24.93
N ARG A 656 5.18 5.28 -24.61
CA ARG A 656 6.33 5.70 -25.42
C ARG A 656 7.44 4.66 -25.44
N ALA A 657 7.74 4.06 -24.29
CA ALA A 657 8.74 2.99 -24.19
C ALA A 657 8.34 1.76 -25.01
N ALA A 658 7.07 1.35 -24.96
CA ALA A 658 6.55 0.25 -25.76
C ALA A 658 6.65 0.51 -27.27
N PHE A 659 6.41 1.75 -27.72
CA PHE A 659 6.56 2.12 -29.13
C PHE A 659 8.03 2.05 -29.61
N ARG A 660 8.98 2.47 -28.76
CA ARG A 660 10.42 2.37 -29.07
C ARG A 660 10.94 0.94 -29.16
N ARG A 661 10.30 -0.04 -28.50
CA ARG A 661 10.67 -1.47 -28.60
C ARG A 661 10.14 -2.16 -29.86
N ARG A 662 9.10 -1.60 -30.51
CA ARG A 662 8.52 -2.14 -31.76
C ARG A 662 9.23 -1.66 -33.03
N ARG A 663 10.01 -0.57 -32.91
CA ARG A 663 10.94 -0.11 -33.94
C ARG A 663 12.29 -0.74 -33.68
#